data_AF-A0AAV5IM55-F1
#
_entry.id   AF-A0AAV5IM55-F1
#
_cell.length_a   1.000
_cell.length_b   1.000
_cell.length_c   1.000
_cell.angle_alpha   90.00
_cell.angle_beta   90.00
_cell.angle_gamma   90.00
#
_symmetry.space_group_name_H-M   'P 1'
#
loop_
_entity.id
_entity.type
_entity.pdbx_description
1 polymer ?
#
loop_
_entity_poly.entity_id
_entity_poly.type
_entity_poly.pdbx_seq_one_letter_code
_entity_poly.pdbx_strand_id
1 'polypeptide(L)'
;MLCIDIPSRSSRAVKPTRFEATWLIHENFKTVFSCAWAAHDHSLHMAISSVRSACMNWSKSEFGDLFRRKRLLKARLTDIQNSPYYTYSQCLQDLETELLDEYHRVLHVEELFWCQKSHVEWIASRDKNTKFYHASTVIRREKNRITALQIEGVWVICPITLKEHVQDFFITLFLQRSTHSSAKNYLEFQPRLSDIDSASLLDSVSMEEVKATLFSMKRLKSPGLDDIQPIFYQKNWEVVAGTLHSSINNSFIDGFFESTLLQAYTTLIPKGENPDTIQKFRHICLLNVAYKILSKVIINRLQPFLQDLIGPLQNSFLAGRSTTDNIILVQDAIHSMRKMRGKKGALAFKIDLHKAFDSVDWNFIREVLVDFNVPDPLIRLIIFSVTSLQLSILENGEELPYFQPQRGLRQGDPLFPYLFIMVMEKLSHMILSRVQSRSWKPFCISRVGLALSHLFFVDDLMLFCESSHSQLEVVMTCLSEFSRRSGLDINLSKSKLFISPNIKGQVAYTFSFACGIPLTCDLGVYLGIPIIHKKLGPNTYKYILEKIQLKLAGWKQNLLSMASRRVMIQSVTSSIPTYTMQTVLLPSSTGAAIDTLNRKFLWGSDLQPNKPHLLSWTDVCSPREHGGLGLGMACENNRALIAKLNSSSSATWRSIFKCRDMLRLGVQWRVRSRQHIKLWQDIWVGDKILLDHVSNSIPPCLLNSSMANIIDNNGNWQLDQIGEFLLAHVLHLIYDVPLSTMGSIEDNICWHGSTIEEFTNSRRCQTAIEMKLALGASVVSFSKDPRWVRWILPQQPFLKLNTDGSRNHTIGGAAAGGLIRNHCGIWIHGFAVNVGVTSSFLAELWGCREGLKLAHSLGAQHLILEMDSLMAIQFIQSRKIVARPASVLLVDIFLLLDVFTSCNVLHTLREGNSAVDFMASIEHDLPIGIVFYPSPPLGIDLILQDDCIYRDYVP
;
A
#
# COMPACT_ATOMS: atom_id res chain seq x y z
N MET A 1 -2.35 52.94 -17.29
CA MET A 1 -2.00 53.38 -15.92
C MET A 1 -3.28 53.39 -15.10
N LEU A 2 -3.49 52.37 -14.28
CA LEU A 2 -4.49 52.36 -13.21
C LEU A 2 -3.69 51.97 -11.96
N CYS A 3 -3.32 52.97 -11.16
CA CYS A 3 -2.73 52.77 -9.85
C CYS A 3 -3.79 52.11 -8.97
N ILE A 4 -3.60 50.82 -8.68
CA ILE A 4 -4.32 50.15 -7.60
C ILE A 4 -3.59 50.55 -6.32
N ASP A 5 -4.21 51.44 -5.55
CA ASP A 5 -3.78 51.77 -4.19
C ASP A 5 -3.67 50.48 -3.38
N ILE A 6 -2.44 50.16 -2.96
CA ILE A 6 -2.18 49.10 -2.00
C ILE A 6 -2.71 49.61 -0.66
N PRO A 7 -3.72 48.96 -0.05
CA PRO A 7 -4.23 49.40 1.24
C PRO A 7 -3.08 49.40 2.24
N SER A 8 -3.00 50.49 3.02
CA SER A 8 -2.09 50.63 4.14
C SER A 8 -2.10 49.35 4.98
N ARG A 9 -0.91 48.82 5.30
CA ARG A 9 -0.76 47.64 6.16
C ARG A 9 -1.47 47.93 7.48
N SER A 10 -2.67 47.36 7.63
CA SER A 10 -3.37 47.30 8.91
C SER A 10 -2.44 46.70 9.97
N SER A 11 -2.63 47.12 11.21
CA SER A 11 -1.93 46.62 12.39
C SER A 11 -1.71 45.11 12.29
N ARG A 12 -0.46 44.64 12.40
CA ARG A 12 -0.13 43.22 12.35
C ARG A 12 -0.92 42.53 13.47
N ALA A 13 -1.98 41.81 13.12
CA ALA A 13 -2.68 40.93 14.05
C ALA A 13 -1.67 39.97 14.69
N VAL A 14 -1.90 39.67 15.98
CA VAL A 14 -1.02 38.80 16.77
C VAL A 14 -1.09 37.39 16.20
N LYS A 15 -0.02 36.98 15.51
CA LYS A 15 0.11 35.60 15.01
C LYS A 15 0.53 34.71 16.16
N PRO A 16 -0.04 33.50 16.29
CA PRO A 16 0.37 32.55 17.32
C PRO A 16 1.87 32.24 17.17
N THR A 17 2.60 32.37 18.28
CA THR A 17 4.03 32.09 18.37
C THR A 17 4.26 30.59 18.44
N ARG A 18 5.23 30.09 17.65
CA ARG A 18 5.38 28.66 17.35
C ARG A 18 6.63 28.02 17.92
N PHE A 19 6.56 26.72 18.21
CA PHE A 19 7.74 25.91 18.50
C PHE A 19 8.67 25.86 17.28
N GLU A 20 9.93 26.21 17.51
CA GLU A 20 10.97 26.11 16.49
C GLU A 20 11.83 24.87 16.74
N ALA A 21 11.90 23.97 15.76
CA ALA A 21 12.69 22.74 15.91
C ALA A 21 14.19 23.01 16.11
N THR A 22 14.65 24.22 15.82
CA THR A 22 15.99 24.76 16.05
C THR A 22 16.36 24.79 17.54
N TRP A 23 15.39 24.95 18.44
CA TRP A 23 15.63 24.99 19.89
C TRP A 23 16.25 23.71 20.42
N LEU A 24 15.92 22.56 19.80
CA LEU A 24 16.41 21.23 20.21
C LEU A 24 17.91 21.01 20.00
N ILE A 25 18.58 21.90 19.27
CA ILE A 25 20.02 21.80 18.97
C ILE A 25 20.85 22.45 20.08
N HIS A 26 20.26 23.34 20.86
CA HIS A 26 20.98 24.07 21.88
C HIS A 26 21.20 23.22 23.14
N GLU A 27 22.42 23.24 23.68
CA GLU A 27 22.83 22.40 24.82
C GLU A 27 21.96 22.65 26.07
N ASN A 28 21.68 23.93 26.36
CA ASN A 28 20.83 24.33 27.50
C ASN A 28 19.32 24.05 27.32
N PHE A 29 18.85 23.58 26.16
CA PHE A 29 17.42 23.34 25.98
C PHE A 29 16.90 22.25 26.92
N LYS A 30 17.68 21.18 27.11
CA LYS A 30 17.26 20.02 27.92
C LYS A 30 17.07 20.37 29.40
N THR A 31 17.88 21.28 29.94
CA THR A 31 17.78 21.72 31.34
C THR A 31 16.55 22.63 31.53
N VAL A 32 16.36 23.63 30.67
CA VAL A 32 15.18 24.50 30.67
C VAL A 32 13.90 23.66 30.58
N PHE A 33 13.89 22.69 29.67
CA PHE A 33 12.78 21.76 29.50
C PHE A 33 12.48 20.97 30.77
N SER A 34 13.50 20.29 31.32
CA SER A 34 13.29 19.35 32.43
C SER A 34 12.81 20.07 33.70
N CYS A 35 13.36 21.26 33.98
CA CYS A 35 12.91 22.09 35.10
C CYS A 35 11.46 22.56 34.93
N ALA A 36 11.09 23.01 33.72
CA ALA A 36 9.74 23.50 33.46
C ALA A 36 8.67 22.38 33.44
N TRP A 37 9.06 21.16 33.01
CA TRP A 37 8.17 19.99 33.02
C TRP A 37 7.96 19.45 34.44
N ALA A 38 9.03 19.31 35.23
CA ALA A 38 8.97 18.77 36.59
C ALA A 38 8.08 19.60 37.53
N ALA A 39 7.90 20.89 37.27
CA ALA A 39 7.02 21.75 38.07
C ALA A 39 5.54 21.32 38.03
N HIS A 40 5.10 20.61 36.99
CA HIS A 40 3.69 20.27 36.76
C HIS A 40 3.50 18.85 36.18
N ASP A 41 4.34 17.89 36.56
CA ASP A 41 4.31 16.54 35.96
C ASP A 41 2.98 15.78 36.16
N HIS A 42 2.24 16.06 37.21
CA HIS A 42 0.92 15.47 37.50
C HIS A 42 -0.17 15.80 36.46
N SER A 43 -0.01 16.83 35.63
CA SER A 43 -0.99 17.21 34.59
C SER A 43 -0.29 17.48 33.26
N LEU A 44 -0.66 16.69 32.24
CA LEU A 44 -0.07 16.78 30.91
C LEU A 44 -0.24 18.18 30.28
N HIS A 45 -1.45 18.75 30.35
CA HIS A 45 -1.72 20.10 29.85
C HIS A 45 -0.89 21.16 30.58
N MET A 46 -0.82 21.12 31.92
CA MET A 46 -0.08 22.11 32.70
C MET A 46 1.42 22.03 32.44
N ALA A 47 1.97 20.82 32.34
CA ALA A 47 3.37 20.60 31.97
C ALA A 47 3.69 21.17 30.57
N ILE A 48 2.82 20.90 29.58
CA ILE A 48 2.93 21.44 28.22
C ILE A 48 2.92 22.98 28.22
N SER A 49 1.96 23.58 28.92
CA SER A 49 1.81 25.04 29.00
C SER A 49 3.00 25.72 29.70
N SER A 50 3.50 25.11 30.77
CA SER A 50 4.70 25.54 31.50
C SER A 50 5.93 25.54 30.61
N VAL A 51 6.21 24.41 29.93
CA VAL A 51 7.35 24.30 29.01
C VAL A 51 7.23 25.29 27.85
N ARG A 52 6.04 25.45 27.27
CA ARG A 52 5.83 26.43 26.19
C ARG A 52 6.22 27.84 26.63
N SER A 53 5.76 28.26 27.81
CA SER A 53 6.03 29.59 28.35
C SER A 53 7.52 29.79 28.65
N ALA A 54 8.17 28.78 29.26
CA ALA A 54 9.60 28.80 29.54
C ALA A 54 10.44 28.88 28.25
N CYS A 55 10.15 28.04 27.24
CA CYS A 55 10.85 28.04 25.96
C CYS A 55 10.67 29.36 25.20
N MET A 56 9.49 29.98 25.25
CA MET A 56 9.25 31.28 24.61
C MET A 56 10.09 32.40 25.21
N ASN A 57 10.19 32.43 26.55
CA ASN A 57 10.99 33.43 27.24
C ASN A 57 12.48 33.22 26.99
N TRP A 58 12.93 31.96 27.06
CA TRP A 58 14.31 31.56 26.77
C TRP A 58 14.72 31.80 25.30
N SER A 59 13.82 31.55 24.34
CA SER A 59 14.11 31.80 22.92
C SER A 59 14.34 33.28 22.62
N LYS A 60 13.65 34.18 23.34
CA LYS A 60 13.84 35.63 23.16
C LYS A 60 15.22 36.07 23.66
N SER A 61 15.75 35.46 24.72
CA SER A 61 17.06 35.81 25.28
C SER A 61 18.22 35.18 24.50
N GLU A 62 18.13 33.90 24.12
CA GLU A 62 19.26 33.16 23.52
C GLU A 62 19.39 33.34 21.99
N PHE A 63 18.29 33.22 21.25
CA PHE A 63 18.35 33.18 19.78
C PHE A 63 18.18 34.57 19.14
N GLY A 64 17.36 35.44 19.73
CA GLY A 64 17.09 36.78 19.21
C GLY A 64 16.64 36.78 17.73
N ASP A 65 17.09 37.77 16.95
CA ASP A 65 16.87 37.80 15.49
C ASP A 65 18.00 37.04 14.75
N LEU A 66 17.71 35.80 14.35
CA LEU A 66 18.61 34.92 13.60
C LEU A 66 19.19 35.61 12.34
N PHE A 67 18.36 36.37 11.61
CA PHE A 67 18.78 37.03 10.38
C PHE A 67 19.68 38.24 10.65
N ARG A 68 19.50 38.90 11.80
CA ARG A 68 20.41 39.96 12.26
C ARG A 68 21.75 39.35 12.68
N ARG A 69 21.76 38.27 13.45
CA ARG A 69 23.00 37.58 13.88
C ARG A 69 23.83 37.10 12.70
N LYS A 70 23.20 36.46 11.70
CA LYS A 70 23.84 36.06 10.44
C LYS A 70 24.51 37.23 9.70
N ARG A 71 23.81 38.38 9.60
CA ARG A 71 24.35 39.58 8.94
C ARG A 71 25.57 40.13 9.69
N LEU A 72 25.51 40.16 11.02
CA LEU A 72 26.60 40.64 11.86
C LEU A 72 27.84 39.75 11.79
N LEU A 73 27.67 38.42 11.87
CA LEU A 73 28.78 37.46 11.72
C LEU A 73 29.42 37.57 10.34
N LYS A 74 28.61 37.69 9.28
CA LYS A 74 29.12 37.89 7.92
C LYS A 74 29.91 39.19 7.78
N ALA A 75 29.43 40.28 8.38
CA ALA A 75 30.15 41.55 8.41
C ALA A 75 31.51 41.41 9.11
N ARG A 76 31.52 40.85 10.34
CA ARG A 76 32.76 40.61 11.11
C ARG A 76 33.77 39.72 10.37
N LEU A 77 33.32 38.63 9.75
CA LEU A 77 34.18 37.77 8.93
C LEU A 77 34.79 38.54 7.75
N THR A 78 33.98 39.37 7.08
CA THR A 78 34.45 40.21 5.97
C THR A 78 35.48 41.25 6.46
N ASP A 79 35.27 41.84 7.64
CA ASP A 79 36.20 42.80 8.23
C ASP A 79 37.55 42.15 8.60
N ILE A 80 37.53 40.93 9.13
CA ILE A 80 38.75 40.17 9.46
C ILE A 80 39.50 39.77 8.19
N GLN A 81 38.80 39.22 7.19
CA GLN A 81 39.39 38.80 5.92
C GLN A 81 39.96 39.97 5.12
N ASN A 82 39.42 41.18 5.29
CA ASN A 82 39.92 42.41 4.67
C ASN A 82 40.96 43.15 5.53
N SER A 83 41.29 42.64 6.72
CA SER A 83 42.26 43.28 7.61
C SER A 83 43.68 43.17 7.04
N PRO A 84 44.44 44.28 6.96
CA PRO A 84 45.83 44.23 6.49
C PRO A 84 46.76 43.42 7.40
N TYR A 85 46.31 43.10 8.62
CA TYR A 85 47.06 42.34 9.63
C TYR A 85 46.72 40.85 9.64
N TYR A 86 45.79 40.39 8.80
CA TYR A 86 45.29 39.00 8.80
C TYR A 86 46.42 37.97 8.61
N THR A 87 47.34 38.22 7.68
CA THR A 87 48.45 37.31 7.38
C THR A 87 49.46 37.18 8.52
N TYR A 88 49.52 38.16 9.43
CA TYR A 88 50.55 38.25 10.47
C TYR A 88 50.02 38.02 11.89
N SER A 89 48.70 37.94 12.07
CA SER A 89 48.07 37.81 13.39
C SER A 89 47.39 36.46 13.53
N GLN A 90 48.02 35.55 14.28
CA GLN A 90 47.42 34.26 14.63
C GLN A 90 46.07 34.43 15.34
N CYS A 91 45.96 35.44 16.20
CA CYS A 91 44.71 35.77 16.91
C CYS A 91 43.55 36.10 15.94
N LEU A 92 43.82 36.77 14.81
CA LEU A 92 42.78 37.05 13.80
C LEU A 92 42.35 35.78 13.05
N GLN A 93 43.28 34.84 12.81
CA GLN A 93 42.99 33.57 12.14
C GLN A 93 42.22 32.61 13.07
N ASP A 94 42.57 32.59 14.36
CA ASP A 94 41.86 31.82 15.38
C ASP A 94 40.43 32.37 15.56
N LEU A 95 40.28 33.70 15.62
CA LEU A 95 38.97 34.36 15.68
C LEU A 95 38.14 34.14 14.41
N GLU A 96 38.75 34.11 13.22
CA GLU A 96 38.05 33.75 11.99
C GLU A 96 37.49 32.33 12.08
N THR A 97 38.30 31.38 12.54
CA THR A 97 37.89 29.97 12.69
C THR A 97 36.69 29.85 13.64
N GLU A 98 36.73 30.53 14.79
CA GLU A 98 35.62 30.58 15.74
C GLU A 98 34.35 31.19 15.13
N LEU A 99 34.49 32.30 14.41
CA LEU A 99 33.36 32.98 13.75
C LEU A 99 32.80 32.16 12.58
N LEU A 100 33.63 31.40 11.85
CA LEU A 100 33.20 30.48 10.80
C LEU A 100 32.39 29.33 11.39
N ASP A 101 32.82 28.78 12.53
CA ASP A 101 32.07 27.73 13.23
C ASP A 101 30.74 28.26 13.77
N GLU A 102 30.70 29.47 14.33
CA GLU A 102 29.45 30.12 14.71
C GLU A 102 28.55 30.39 13.50
N TYR A 103 29.12 30.87 12.39
CA TYR A 103 28.38 31.15 11.16
C TYR A 103 27.79 29.87 10.54
N HIS A 104 28.54 28.77 10.53
CA HIS A 104 28.06 27.46 10.08
C HIS A 104 26.91 26.94 10.95
N ARG A 105 27.00 27.10 12.28
CA ARG A 105 25.90 26.77 13.20
C ARG A 105 24.64 27.60 12.89
N VAL A 106 24.77 28.91 12.69
CA VAL A 106 23.64 29.80 12.34
C VAL A 106 23.03 29.43 10.98
N LEU A 107 23.84 29.08 9.98
CA LEU A 107 23.34 28.62 8.68
C LEU A 107 22.57 27.30 8.79
N HIS A 108 23.02 26.38 9.62
CA HIS A 108 22.32 25.12 9.87
C HIS A 108 20.95 25.35 10.56
N VAL A 109 20.91 26.26 11.54
CA VAL A 109 19.68 26.68 12.21
C VAL A 109 18.70 27.31 11.20
N GLU A 110 19.18 28.18 10.31
CA GLU A 110 18.36 28.80 9.27
C GLU A 110 17.82 27.78 8.25
N GLU A 111 18.66 26.81 7.86
CA GLU A 111 18.26 25.71 6.97
C GLU A 111 17.10 24.90 7.57
N LEU A 112 17.21 24.50 8.83
CA LEU A 112 16.14 23.77 9.52
C LEU A 112 14.85 24.58 9.64
N PHE A 113 14.97 25.89 9.91
CA PHE A 113 13.83 26.80 9.97
C PHE A 113 13.07 26.86 8.63
N TRP A 114 13.77 26.97 7.50
CA TRP A 114 13.12 26.98 6.18
C TRP A 114 12.65 25.59 5.75
N CYS A 115 13.36 24.53 6.13
CA CYS A 115 12.95 23.15 5.91
C CYS A 115 11.59 22.88 6.61
N GLN A 116 11.48 23.24 7.90
CA GLN A 116 10.23 23.13 8.68
C GLN A 116 9.07 23.88 8.00
N LYS A 117 9.33 25.06 7.41
CA LYS A 117 8.30 25.88 6.76
C LYS A 117 7.92 25.45 5.34
N SER A 118 8.84 24.86 4.60
CA SER A 118 8.61 24.46 3.20
C SER A 118 7.76 23.19 3.08
N HIS A 119 7.81 22.31 4.10
CA HIS A 119 7.19 20.96 4.07
C HIS A 119 7.62 20.09 2.87
N VAL A 120 8.81 20.33 2.29
CA VAL A 120 9.35 19.54 1.18
C VAL A 120 10.15 18.36 1.75
N GLU A 121 9.65 17.13 1.57
CA GLU A 121 10.23 15.92 2.17
C GLU A 121 11.19 15.13 1.23
N TRP A 122 11.20 15.40 -0.07
CA TRP A 122 11.93 14.61 -1.07
C TRP A 122 13.36 15.11 -1.36
N ILE A 123 13.74 16.26 -0.83
CA ILE A 123 15.12 16.74 -0.89
C ILE A 123 15.87 16.09 0.27
N ALA A 124 16.85 15.24 -0.04
CA ALA A 124 17.73 14.68 0.97
C ALA A 124 18.48 15.83 1.68
N SER A 125 18.68 15.70 2.99
CA SER A 125 19.26 16.72 3.91
C SER A 125 20.66 17.23 3.56
N ARG A 126 21.18 16.94 2.37
CA ARG A 126 22.50 17.36 1.85
C ARG A 126 22.42 18.54 0.86
N ASP A 127 21.25 18.97 0.42
CA ASP A 127 21.09 20.20 -0.35
C ASP A 127 20.94 21.40 0.60
N LYS A 128 22.02 22.18 0.74
CA LYS A 128 22.10 23.42 1.56
C LYS A 128 20.95 24.37 1.23
N ASN A 129 20.58 25.27 2.16
CA ASN A 129 19.55 26.31 1.98
C ASN A 129 19.60 26.97 0.57
N THR A 130 18.73 26.51 -0.33
CA THR A 130 18.69 26.92 -1.72
C THR A 130 17.61 27.98 -1.94
N LYS A 131 17.78 28.83 -2.96
CA LYS A 131 16.72 29.74 -3.47
C LYS A 131 15.39 29.01 -3.73
N PHE A 132 15.45 27.69 -3.96
CA PHE A 132 14.30 26.83 -4.11
C PHE A 132 13.37 26.84 -2.88
N TYR A 133 13.87 26.60 -1.66
CA TYR A 133 13.01 26.55 -0.45
C TYR A 133 12.28 27.88 -0.20
N HIS A 134 12.97 28.99 -0.42
CA HIS A 134 12.38 30.33 -0.33
C HIS A 134 11.27 30.51 -1.36
N ALA A 135 11.54 30.22 -2.64
CA ALA A 135 10.55 30.33 -3.70
C ALA A 135 9.34 29.41 -3.47
N SER A 136 9.55 28.14 -3.09
CA SER A 136 8.49 27.19 -2.80
C SER A 136 7.60 27.64 -1.64
N THR A 137 8.20 28.21 -0.58
CA THR A 137 7.44 28.73 0.56
C THR A 137 6.58 29.94 0.15
N VAL A 138 7.13 30.87 -0.64
CA VAL A 138 6.40 32.04 -1.13
C VAL A 138 5.24 31.62 -2.03
N ILE A 139 5.48 30.73 -3.01
CA ILE A 139 4.45 30.22 -3.92
C ILE A 139 3.34 29.50 -3.13
N ARG A 140 3.70 28.68 -2.14
CA ARG A 140 2.71 27.98 -1.29
C ARG A 140 1.86 28.95 -0.48
N ARG A 141 2.47 30.00 0.08
CA ARG A 141 1.75 31.04 0.83
C ARG A 141 0.77 31.79 -0.05
N GLU A 142 1.20 32.16 -1.25
CA GLU A 142 0.35 32.86 -2.20
C GLU A 142 -0.84 31.99 -2.63
N LYS A 143 -0.58 30.72 -2.97
CA LYS A 143 -1.62 29.77 -3.36
C LYS A 143 -2.66 29.52 -2.26
N ASN A 144 -2.25 29.52 -1.00
CA ASN A 144 -3.13 29.25 0.13
C ASN A 144 -3.88 30.48 0.64
N ARG A 145 -3.53 31.68 0.17
CA ARG A 145 -4.15 32.93 0.62
C ARG A 145 -5.54 33.07 -0.01
N ILE A 146 -6.54 33.31 0.83
CA ILE A 146 -7.91 33.60 0.40
C ILE A 146 -8.00 35.11 0.21
N THR A 147 -8.06 35.56 -1.04
CA THR A 147 -8.14 37.00 -1.38
C THR A 147 -9.57 37.43 -1.69
N ALA A 148 -10.35 36.57 -2.32
CA ALA A 148 -11.74 36.81 -2.66
C ALA A 148 -12.50 35.48 -2.73
N LEU A 149 -13.79 35.52 -2.42
CA LEU A 149 -14.71 34.40 -2.61
C LEU A 149 -15.96 34.87 -3.36
N GLN A 150 -16.54 33.99 -4.16
CA GLN A 150 -17.81 34.22 -4.81
C GLN A 150 -18.95 33.74 -3.89
N ILE A 151 -19.80 34.67 -3.48
CA ILE A 151 -20.98 34.44 -2.63
C ILE A 151 -22.20 34.75 -3.50
N GLU A 152 -23.06 33.76 -3.74
CA GLU A 152 -24.28 33.90 -4.56
C GLU A 152 -24.06 34.54 -5.95
N GLY A 153 -22.88 34.29 -6.54
CA GLY A 153 -22.51 34.83 -7.84
C GLY A 153 -21.73 36.16 -7.80
N VAL A 154 -21.67 36.83 -6.64
CA VAL A 154 -20.97 38.11 -6.45
C VAL A 154 -19.60 37.90 -5.80
N TRP A 155 -18.59 38.60 -6.29
CA TRP A 155 -17.25 38.57 -5.70
C TRP A 155 -17.17 39.43 -4.45
N VAL A 156 -16.83 38.81 -3.33
CA VAL A 156 -16.59 39.48 -2.05
C VAL A 156 -15.10 39.48 -1.76
N ILE A 157 -14.58 40.68 -1.49
CA ILE A 157 -13.14 40.95 -1.27
C ILE A 157 -12.91 41.56 0.12
N CYS A 158 -13.96 42.09 0.76
CA CYS A 158 -13.89 42.68 2.09
C CYS A 158 -13.45 41.62 3.12
N PRO A 159 -12.32 41.79 3.82
CA PRO A 159 -11.83 40.79 4.76
C PRO A 159 -12.83 40.44 5.85
N ILE A 160 -13.54 41.43 6.42
CA ILE A 160 -14.51 41.21 7.51
C ILE A 160 -15.65 40.31 7.05
N THR A 161 -16.29 40.66 5.93
CA THR A 161 -17.39 39.88 5.34
C THR A 161 -16.96 38.47 4.92
N LEU A 162 -15.70 38.31 4.48
CA LEU A 162 -15.14 36.99 4.19
C LEU A 162 -15.03 36.14 5.46
N LYS A 163 -14.57 36.70 6.58
CA LYS A 163 -14.46 35.98 7.86
C LYS A 163 -15.81 35.50 8.36
N GLU A 164 -16.80 36.39 8.36
CA GLU A 164 -18.17 36.11 8.79
C GLU A 164 -18.77 34.99 7.93
N HIS A 165 -18.66 35.11 6.59
CA HIS A 165 -19.13 34.09 5.68
C HIS A 165 -18.46 32.73 5.90
N VAL A 166 -17.14 32.72 6.12
CA VAL A 166 -16.40 31.48 6.42
C VAL A 166 -16.89 30.86 7.72
N GLN A 167 -17.05 31.66 8.77
CA GLN A 167 -17.52 31.20 10.07
C GLN A 167 -18.93 30.62 10.00
N ASP A 168 -19.87 31.37 9.42
CA ASP A 168 -21.27 30.96 9.28
C ASP A 168 -21.41 29.68 8.45
N PHE A 169 -20.63 29.55 7.38
CA PHE A 169 -20.62 28.35 6.55
C PHE A 169 -20.25 27.09 7.35
N PHE A 170 -19.21 27.16 8.19
CA PHE A 170 -18.75 26.01 8.97
C PHE A 170 -19.64 25.72 10.17
N ILE A 171 -20.16 26.74 10.85
CA ILE A 171 -21.19 26.56 11.87
C ILE A 171 -22.39 25.83 11.25
N THR A 172 -22.92 26.34 10.14
CA THR A 172 -24.05 25.72 9.42
C THR A 172 -23.75 24.31 8.93
N LEU A 173 -22.51 24.03 8.50
CA LEU A 173 -22.09 22.71 8.08
C LEU A 173 -22.18 21.70 9.23
N PHE A 174 -21.70 22.06 10.42
CA PHE A 174 -21.60 21.17 11.56
C PHE A 174 -22.80 21.22 12.54
N LEU A 175 -23.82 22.04 12.27
CA LEU A 175 -25.08 22.00 13.01
C LEU A 175 -25.83 20.67 12.78
N GLN A 176 -26.41 20.15 13.85
CA GLN A 176 -27.20 18.92 13.81
C GLN A 176 -28.50 19.16 13.04
N ARG A 177 -28.88 18.21 12.19
CA ARG A 177 -30.21 18.17 11.56
C ARG A 177 -31.08 17.20 12.34
N SER A 178 -32.35 17.54 12.55
CA SER A 178 -33.31 16.70 13.25
C SER A 178 -33.42 15.34 12.55
N THR A 179 -32.89 14.28 13.17
CA THR A 179 -33.05 12.90 12.69
C THR A 179 -34.11 12.20 13.53
N HIS A 180 -35.18 11.71 12.88
CA HIS A 180 -36.15 10.86 13.56
C HIS A 180 -35.58 9.44 13.68
N SER A 181 -35.09 9.11 14.87
CA SER A 181 -34.76 7.73 15.23
C SER A 181 -36.07 6.95 15.42
N SER A 182 -36.32 6.01 14.50
CA SER A 182 -37.22 4.89 14.74
C SER A 182 -36.32 3.67 14.78
N ALA A 183 -36.05 3.21 16.00
CA ALA A 183 -35.29 2.01 16.26
C ALA A 183 -36.09 0.80 15.77
N LYS A 184 -35.60 0.19 14.69
CA LYS A 184 -35.88 -1.21 14.39
C LYS A 184 -34.56 -1.90 14.05
N ASN A 185 -34.17 -2.83 14.91
CA ASN A 185 -33.02 -3.70 14.72
C ASN A 185 -33.37 -4.72 13.63
N TYR A 186 -32.79 -4.57 12.43
CA TYR A 186 -33.15 -5.39 11.27
C TYR A 186 -32.04 -6.30 10.74
N LEU A 187 -30.93 -6.50 11.44
CA LEU A 187 -29.80 -7.24 10.88
C LEU A 187 -29.30 -8.32 11.85
N GLU A 188 -29.91 -9.51 11.74
CA GLU A 188 -29.57 -10.73 12.49
C GLU A 188 -28.23 -11.37 12.08
N PHE A 189 -27.65 -10.96 10.95
CA PHE A 189 -26.38 -11.51 10.45
C PHE A 189 -25.39 -10.39 10.19
N GLN A 190 -24.54 -10.09 11.18
CA GLN A 190 -23.38 -9.22 10.99
C GLN A 190 -22.16 -9.79 11.73
N PRO A 191 -20.94 -9.65 11.16
CA PRO A 191 -19.72 -9.94 11.89
C PRO A 191 -19.60 -8.99 13.10
N ARG A 192 -19.29 -9.56 14.26
CA ARG A 192 -19.09 -8.87 15.53
C ARG A 192 -17.83 -9.37 16.19
N LEU A 193 -17.21 -8.55 17.04
CA LEU A 193 -16.11 -9.00 17.89
C LEU A 193 -16.60 -10.09 18.83
N SER A 194 -15.77 -11.12 19.04
CA SER A 194 -16.03 -12.07 20.13
C SER A 194 -15.94 -11.34 21.47
N ASP A 195 -16.58 -11.88 22.51
CA ASP A 195 -16.56 -11.24 23.83
C ASP A 195 -15.13 -11.18 24.41
N ILE A 196 -14.28 -12.15 24.05
CA ILE A 196 -12.86 -12.18 24.42
C ILE A 196 -12.10 -11.06 23.71
N ASP A 197 -12.27 -10.92 22.38
CA ASP A 197 -11.62 -9.86 21.60
C ASP A 197 -12.10 -8.48 22.05
N SER A 198 -13.39 -8.34 22.33
CA SER A 198 -14.00 -7.12 22.87
C SER A 198 -13.38 -6.72 24.21
N ALA A 199 -13.22 -7.68 25.13
CA ALA A 199 -12.57 -7.44 26.42
C ALA A 199 -11.09 -7.04 26.26
N SER A 200 -10.35 -7.65 25.33
CA SER A 200 -8.94 -7.33 25.08
C SER A 200 -8.70 -5.86 24.68
N LEU A 201 -9.70 -5.19 24.09
CA LEU A 201 -9.60 -3.76 23.75
C LEU A 201 -9.44 -2.86 24.98
N LEU A 202 -9.88 -3.32 26.16
CA LEU A 202 -9.81 -2.61 27.44
C LEU A 202 -8.55 -2.93 28.26
N ASP A 203 -7.64 -3.77 27.75
CA ASP A 203 -6.39 -4.08 28.45
C ASP A 203 -5.61 -2.80 28.81
N SER A 204 -4.83 -2.81 29.87
CA SER A 204 -4.06 -1.62 30.27
C SER A 204 -3.15 -1.16 29.12
N VAL A 205 -3.06 0.15 28.91
CA VAL A 205 -2.20 0.72 27.86
C VAL A 205 -0.76 0.59 28.31
N SER A 206 0.09 -0.06 27.52
CA SER A 206 1.51 -0.20 27.85
C SER A 206 2.29 1.06 27.46
N MET A 207 3.42 1.29 28.13
CA MET A 207 4.30 2.41 27.78
C MET A 207 4.92 2.23 26.39
N GLU A 208 5.20 0.98 26.01
CA GLU A 208 5.72 0.59 24.71
C GLU A 208 4.72 0.89 23.59
N GLU A 209 3.42 0.68 23.82
CA GLU A 209 2.35 0.99 22.86
C GLU A 209 2.29 2.50 22.56
N VAL A 210 2.38 3.33 23.61
CA VAL A 210 2.43 4.79 23.50
C VAL A 210 3.71 5.23 22.78
N LYS A 211 4.86 4.65 23.16
CA LYS A 211 6.17 4.94 22.55
C LYS A 211 6.19 4.60 21.07
N ALA A 212 5.78 3.38 20.70
CA ALA A 212 5.73 2.94 19.32
C ALA A 212 4.82 3.85 18.48
N THR A 213 3.67 4.23 19.03
CA THR A 213 2.74 5.17 18.39
C THR A 213 3.41 6.54 18.14
N LEU A 214 4.03 7.14 19.15
CA LEU A 214 4.70 8.43 19.02
C LEU A 214 5.87 8.39 18.02
N PHE A 215 6.70 7.35 18.06
CA PHE A 215 7.89 7.24 17.21
C PHE A 215 7.56 6.88 15.75
N SER A 216 6.37 6.34 15.48
CA SER A 216 5.83 6.19 14.12
C SER A 216 5.45 7.52 13.46
N MET A 217 5.23 8.58 14.26
CA MET A 217 4.83 9.89 13.74
C MET A 217 5.98 10.63 13.07
N LYS A 218 5.69 11.29 11.95
CA LYS A 218 6.65 12.16 11.25
C LYS A 218 7.03 13.37 12.14
N ARG A 219 8.33 13.57 12.33
CA ARG A 219 8.93 14.53 13.29
C ARG A 219 8.41 15.97 13.20
N LEU A 220 8.41 16.54 11.99
CA LEU A 220 8.12 17.98 11.74
C LEU A 220 6.73 18.22 11.15
N LYS A 221 5.73 17.41 11.53
CA LYS A 221 4.34 17.66 11.12
C LYS A 221 3.75 18.84 11.87
N SER A 222 2.75 19.48 11.24
CA SER A 222 2.08 20.65 11.81
C SER A 222 1.45 20.31 13.17
N PRO A 223 1.72 21.13 14.19
CA PRO A 223 1.19 20.93 15.53
C PRO A 223 -0.28 21.38 15.65
N GLY A 224 -0.89 21.14 16.80
CA GLY A 224 -2.21 21.66 17.16
C GLY A 224 -2.14 23.06 17.78
N LEU A 225 -3.11 23.37 18.65
CA LEU A 225 -3.19 24.63 19.39
C LEU A 225 -2.03 24.79 20.40
N ASP A 226 -1.56 23.66 20.94
CA ASP A 226 -0.41 23.58 21.83
C ASP A 226 0.90 24.06 21.16
N ASP A 227 0.91 24.10 19.83
CA ASP A 227 2.07 24.39 18.99
C ASP A 227 3.24 23.41 19.18
N ILE A 228 2.96 22.21 19.69
CA ILE A 228 3.97 21.18 19.96
C ILE A 228 3.99 20.14 18.84
N GLN A 229 5.18 19.94 18.25
CA GLN A 229 5.39 18.96 17.19
C GLN A 229 5.79 17.58 17.74
N PRO A 230 5.62 16.47 16.98
CA PRO A 230 6.04 15.14 17.44
C PRO A 230 7.51 15.04 17.86
N ILE A 231 8.41 15.80 17.20
CA ILE A 231 9.84 15.82 17.54
C ILE A 231 10.12 16.24 19.00
N PHE A 232 9.25 17.08 19.58
CA PHE A 232 9.35 17.53 20.97
C PHE A 232 9.25 16.34 21.93
N TYR A 233 8.24 15.49 21.76
CA TYR A 233 8.02 14.32 22.60
C TYR A 233 9.08 13.25 22.33
N GLN A 234 9.46 13.04 21.06
CA GLN A 234 10.44 12.01 20.68
C GLN A 234 11.83 12.29 21.26
N LYS A 235 12.27 13.56 21.30
CA LYS A 235 13.59 13.93 21.82
C LYS A 235 13.66 13.97 23.35
N ASN A 236 12.54 14.24 24.01
CA ASN A 236 12.45 14.35 25.47
C ASN A 236 11.65 13.19 26.10
N TRP A 237 11.63 12.04 25.44
CA TRP A 237 10.82 10.86 25.83
C TRP A 237 11.00 10.50 27.30
N GLU A 238 12.26 10.44 27.78
CA GLU A 238 12.59 10.07 29.16
C GLU A 238 11.88 10.93 30.22
N VAL A 239 11.56 12.19 29.90
CA VAL A 239 10.89 13.12 30.83
C VAL A 239 9.37 13.07 30.67
N VAL A 240 8.87 12.98 29.43
CA VAL A 240 7.42 13.07 29.14
C VAL A 240 6.69 11.73 29.25
N ALA A 241 7.41 10.61 29.22
CA ALA A 241 6.83 9.27 29.08
C ALA A 241 5.80 8.96 30.17
N GLY A 242 6.16 9.12 31.45
CA GLY A 242 5.30 8.76 32.58
C GLY A 242 3.99 9.55 32.63
N THR A 243 4.07 10.86 32.38
CA THR A 243 2.92 11.77 32.41
C THR A 243 1.98 11.55 31.23
N LEU A 244 2.55 11.31 30.04
CA LEU A 244 1.77 11.07 28.83
C LEU A 244 1.09 9.69 28.86
N HIS A 245 1.82 8.66 29.31
CA HIS A 245 1.28 7.31 29.47
C HIS A 245 0.15 7.26 30.49
N SER A 246 0.34 7.83 31.68
CA SER A 246 -0.70 7.90 32.72
C SER A 246 -1.97 8.58 32.21
N SER A 247 -1.84 9.71 31.50
CA SER A 247 -2.97 10.43 30.92
C SER A 247 -3.74 9.58 29.89
N ILE A 248 -3.04 8.87 29.01
CA ILE A 248 -3.66 7.99 28.02
C ILE A 248 -4.31 6.78 28.70
N ASN A 249 -3.61 6.11 29.61
CA ASN A 249 -4.14 4.92 30.28
C ASN A 249 -5.40 5.24 31.10
N ASN A 250 -5.39 6.34 31.86
CA ASN A 250 -6.57 6.77 32.63
C ASN A 250 -7.76 7.07 31.72
N SER A 251 -7.54 7.62 30.52
CA SER A 251 -8.64 7.89 29.59
C SER A 251 -9.38 6.65 29.11
N PHE A 252 -8.70 5.49 29.02
CA PHE A 252 -9.33 4.20 28.68
C PHE A 252 -10.21 3.68 29.83
N ILE A 253 -9.84 3.98 31.08
CA ILE A 253 -10.59 3.59 32.28
C ILE A 253 -11.80 4.51 32.46
N ASP A 254 -11.55 5.81 32.44
CA ASP A 254 -12.54 6.84 32.76
C ASP A 254 -13.55 7.05 31.61
N GLY A 255 -13.13 6.77 30.37
CA GLY A 255 -13.95 6.95 29.17
C GLY A 255 -14.02 8.41 28.69
N PHE A 256 -13.10 9.27 29.12
CA PHE A 256 -12.95 10.64 28.63
C PHE A 256 -11.48 11.07 28.62
N PHE A 257 -11.18 12.14 27.90
CA PHE A 257 -9.84 12.73 27.82
C PHE A 257 -9.85 14.18 28.30
N GLU A 258 -8.67 14.75 28.57
CA GLU A 258 -8.58 16.13 29.04
C GLU A 258 -9.10 17.12 27.99
N SER A 259 -10.19 17.84 28.31
CA SER A 259 -10.90 18.71 27.36
C SER A 259 -10.06 19.89 26.86
N THR A 260 -9.10 20.37 27.66
CA THR A 260 -8.13 21.40 27.29
C THR A 260 -7.25 20.97 26.11
N LEU A 261 -6.98 19.66 25.98
CA LEU A 261 -6.22 19.08 24.88
C LEU A 261 -7.09 18.76 23.65
N LEU A 262 -8.42 18.86 23.77
CA LEU A 262 -9.42 18.70 22.71
C LEU A 262 -9.81 20.05 22.10
N GLN A 263 -8.82 20.85 21.74
CA GLN A 263 -8.98 22.08 20.98
C GLN A 263 -8.15 21.99 19.70
N ALA A 264 -8.71 22.45 18.58
CA ALA A 264 -8.04 22.34 17.29
C ALA A 264 -8.32 23.49 16.34
N TYR A 265 -7.30 23.83 15.56
CA TYR A 265 -7.41 24.77 14.46
C TYR A 265 -7.83 24.08 13.18
N THR A 266 -8.72 24.71 12.42
CA THR A 266 -9.14 24.24 11.10
C THR A 266 -8.51 25.13 10.04
N THR A 267 -7.58 24.59 9.26
CA THR A 267 -6.93 25.32 8.16
C THR A 267 -7.55 24.96 6.81
N LEU A 268 -7.66 25.95 5.92
CA LEU A 268 -8.26 25.78 4.60
C LEU A 268 -7.16 25.57 3.54
N ILE A 269 -7.25 24.47 2.80
CA ILE A 269 -6.31 24.12 1.73
C ILE A 269 -7.08 24.07 0.39
N PRO A 270 -6.65 24.81 -0.65
CA PRO A 270 -7.27 24.74 -1.98
C PRO A 270 -7.30 23.31 -2.55
N LYS A 271 -8.46 22.86 -3.04
CA LYS A 271 -8.58 21.59 -3.80
C LYS A 271 -8.04 21.70 -5.24
N GLY A 272 -7.99 22.90 -5.79
CA GLY A 272 -7.57 23.20 -7.16
C GLY A 272 -6.67 24.44 -7.25
N GLU A 273 -6.39 24.90 -8.47
CA GLU A 273 -5.57 26.10 -8.70
C GLU A 273 -6.32 27.40 -8.43
N ASN A 274 -7.59 27.47 -8.83
CA ASN A 274 -8.42 28.68 -8.68
C ASN A 274 -9.70 28.34 -7.88
N PRO A 275 -9.62 28.33 -6.53
CA PRO A 275 -10.80 28.16 -5.70
C PRO A 275 -11.58 29.49 -5.62
N ASP A 276 -12.78 29.52 -6.21
CA ASP A 276 -13.69 30.68 -6.19
C ASP A 276 -14.70 30.61 -5.02
N THR A 277 -15.07 29.41 -4.57
CA THR A 277 -16.02 29.21 -3.47
C THR A 277 -15.41 28.43 -2.30
N ILE A 278 -15.96 28.61 -1.10
CA ILE A 278 -15.46 27.94 0.11
C ILE A 278 -15.52 26.41 0.03
N GLN A 279 -16.47 25.84 -0.73
CA GLN A 279 -16.57 24.40 -0.94
C GLN A 279 -15.38 23.81 -1.74
N LYS A 280 -14.67 24.66 -2.51
CA LYS A 280 -13.43 24.29 -3.23
C LYS A 280 -12.19 24.29 -2.32
N PHE A 281 -12.34 24.63 -1.04
CA PHE A 281 -11.32 24.40 -0.03
C PHE A 281 -11.58 23.08 0.70
N ARG A 282 -10.50 22.43 1.11
CA ARG A 282 -10.49 21.30 2.02
C ARG A 282 -10.07 21.83 3.38
N HIS A 283 -10.93 21.68 4.37
CA HIS A 283 -10.60 21.98 5.75
C HIS A 283 -9.86 20.81 6.38
N ILE A 284 -8.77 21.11 7.09
CA ILE A 284 -7.99 20.13 7.85
C ILE A 284 -7.88 20.63 9.29
N CYS A 285 -8.26 19.78 10.23
CA CYS A 285 -8.16 20.02 11.66
C CYS A 285 -6.75 19.64 12.15
N LEU A 286 -6.09 20.60 12.76
CA LEU A 286 -4.78 20.51 13.38
C LEU A 286 -4.98 20.17 14.85
N LEU A 287 -4.99 18.86 15.13
CA LEU A 287 -5.14 18.34 16.49
C LEU A 287 -3.81 18.35 17.24
N ASN A 288 -3.88 18.53 18.56
CA ASN A 288 -2.76 18.40 19.48
C ASN A 288 -2.14 16.98 19.38
N VAL A 289 -0.82 16.89 19.53
CA VAL A 289 -0.11 15.61 19.33
C VAL A 289 -0.50 14.59 20.40
N ALA A 290 -0.70 15.00 21.66
CA ALA A 290 -1.15 14.12 22.72
C ALA A 290 -2.47 13.40 22.37
N TYR A 291 -3.47 14.14 21.88
CA TYR A 291 -4.73 13.55 21.43
C TYR A 291 -4.57 12.66 20.19
N LYS A 292 -3.70 13.03 19.24
CA LYS A 292 -3.38 12.15 18.09
C LYS A 292 -2.78 10.81 18.54
N ILE A 293 -2.00 10.80 19.62
CA ILE A 293 -1.46 9.56 20.19
C ILE A 293 -2.60 8.71 20.74
N LEU A 294 -3.48 9.29 21.56
CA LEU A 294 -4.68 8.59 22.07
C LEU A 294 -5.50 7.96 20.94
N SER A 295 -5.89 8.76 19.95
CA SER A 295 -6.66 8.31 18.79
C SER A 295 -5.95 7.19 18.01
N LYS A 296 -4.62 7.27 17.88
CA LYS A 296 -3.83 6.26 17.18
C LYS A 296 -3.68 4.96 18.00
N VAL A 297 -3.59 5.04 19.32
CA VAL A 297 -3.61 3.87 20.23
C VAL A 297 -4.94 3.12 20.09
N ILE A 298 -6.08 3.84 20.15
CA ILE A 298 -7.42 3.26 19.92
C ILE A 298 -7.47 2.49 18.58
N ILE A 299 -6.95 3.09 17.51
CA ILE A 299 -6.89 2.43 16.20
C ILE A 299 -5.97 1.22 16.19
N ASN A 300 -4.78 1.30 16.78
CA ASN A 300 -3.84 0.18 16.76
C ASN A 300 -4.44 -1.07 17.44
N ARG A 301 -5.32 -0.89 18.43
CA ARG A 301 -6.07 -1.98 19.07
C ARG A 301 -7.25 -2.49 18.25
N LEU A 302 -7.98 -1.60 17.58
CA LEU A 302 -9.12 -2.00 16.73
C LEU A 302 -8.68 -2.63 15.39
N GLN A 303 -7.57 -2.16 14.82
CA GLN A 303 -7.14 -2.47 13.46
C GLN A 303 -6.96 -3.97 13.16
N PRO A 304 -6.43 -4.82 14.06
CA PRO A 304 -6.33 -6.26 13.83
C PRO A 304 -7.67 -6.92 13.51
N PHE A 305 -8.74 -6.48 14.16
CA PHE A 305 -10.07 -7.06 14.02
C PHE A 305 -10.86 -6.48 12.83
N LEU A 306 -10.51 -5.29 12.35
CA LEU A 306 -11.22 -4.63 11.27
C LEU A 306 -11.23 -5.43 9.95
N GLN A 307 -10.26 -6.32 9.73
CA GLN A 307 -10.23 -7.15 8.51
C GLN A 307 -11.36 -8.18 8.48
N ASP A 308 -11.78 -8.67 9.64
CA ASP A 308 -12.85 -9.67 9.79
C ASP A 308 -14.23 -9.01 9.93
N LEU A 309 -14.29 -7.78 10.47
CA LEU A 309 -15.52 -7.01 10.61
C LEU A 309 -16.00 -6.36 9.30
N ILE A 310 -15.07 -6.01 8.41
CA ILE A 310 -15.37 -5.27 7.17
C ILE A 310 -15.36 -6.22 5.98
N GLY A 311 -16.46 -6.27 5.23
CA GLY A 311 -16.63 -7.15 4.07
C GLY A 311 -15.64 -6.88 2.93
N PRO A 312 -15.43 -7.85 2.03
CA PRO A 312 -14.40 -7.78 0.97
C PRO A 312 -14.71 -6.77 -0.15
N LEU A 313 -15.93 -6.23 -0.20
CA LEU A 313 -16.36 -5.25 -1.20
C LEU A 313 -16.02 -3.79 -0.80
N GLN A 314 -15.39 -3.61 0.36
CA GLN A 314 -14.88 -2.35 0.87
C GLN A 314 -13.34 -2.38 0.93
N ASN A 315 -12.68 -1.71 -0.02
CA ASN A 315 -11.24 -1.86 -0.27
C ASN A 315 -10.38 -0.68 0.21
N SER A 316 -10.84 0.06 1.23
CA SER A 316 -10.15 1.26 1.75
C SER A 316 -9.57 1.06 3.15
N PHE A 317 -8.38 1.65 3.39
CA PHE A 317 -7.67 1.75 4.68
C PHE A 317 -7.40 0.46 5.47
N LEU A 318 -7.62 -0.72 4.88
CA LEU A 318 -7.29 -2.01 5.49
C LEU A 318 -6.04 -2.62 4.85
N ALA A 319 -5.19 -3.20 5.68
CA ALA A 319 -3.96 -3.85 5.22
C ALA A 319 -4.30 -5.02 4.27
N GLY A 320 -3.51 -5.19 3.22
CA GLY A 320 -3.70 -6.25 2.23
C GLY A 320 -4.82 -6.04 1.21
N ARG A 321 -5.60 -4.95 1.29
CA ARG A 321 -6.60 -4.58 0.27
C ARG A 321 -6.03 -3.51 -0.66
N SER A 322 -6.20 -3.71 -1.97
CA SER A 322 -5.65 -2.80 -2.98
C SER A 322 -6.77 -2.03 -3.71
N THR A 323 -6.59 -0.72 -3.85
CA THR A 323 -7.44 0.15 -4.69
C THR A 323 -7.49 -0.33 -6.15
N THR A 324 -6.42 -1.00 -6.62
CA THR A 324 -6.34 -1.55 -7.98
C THR A 324 -7.46 -2.54 -8.28
N ASP A 325 -7.91 -3.31 -7.29
CA ASP A 325 -8.89 -4.37 -7.47
C ASP A 325 -10.26 -3.78 -7.81
N ASN A 326 -10.67 -2.72 -7.10
CA ASN A 326 -11.90 -1.99 -7.41
C ASN A 326 -11.85 -1.40 -8.83
N ILE A 327 -10.71 -0.83 -9.22
CA ILE A 327 -10.56 -0.25 -10.57
C ILE A 327 -10.75 -1.34 -11.63
N ILE A 328 -10.08 -2.48 -11.48
CA ILE A 328 -10.16 -3.59 -12.45
C ILE A 328 -11.60 -4.12 -12.52
N LEU A 329 -12.24 -4.37 -11.38
CA LEU A 329 -13.62 -4.87 -11.33
C LEU A 329 -14.62 -3.90 -11.97
N VAL A 330 -14.49 -2.59 -11.73
CA VAL A 330 -15.33 -1.58 -12.37
C VAL A 330 -15.09 -1.55 -13.88
N GLN A 331 -13.84 -1.59 -14.34
CA GLN A 331 -13.53 -1.59 -15.78
C GLN A 331 -14.11 -2.83 -16.47
N ASP A 332 -13.97 -4.01 -15.86
CA ASP A 332 -14.52 -5.27 -16.38
C ASP A 332 -16.05 -5.28 -16.38
N ALA A 333 -16.68 -4.73 -15.32
CA ALA A 333 -18.13 -4.61 -15.26
C ALA A 333 -18.66 -3.71 -16.38
N ILE A 334 -18.09 -2.51 -16.55
CA ILE A 334 -18.50 -1.55 -17.59
C ILE A 334 -18.22 -2.08 -19.00
N HIS A 335 -17.09 -2.75 -19.21
CA HIS A 335 -16.79 -3.43 -20.48
C HIS A 335 -17.79 -4.55 -20.80
N SER A 336 -18.18 -5.33 -19.79
CA SER A 336 -19.17 -6.40 -19.93
C SER A 336 -20.55 -5.83 -20.24
N MET A 337 -20.97 -4.78 -19.52
CA MET A 337 -22.22 -4.05 -19.78
C MET A 337 -22.28 -3.52 -21.21
N ARG A 338 -21.17 -2.98 -21.73
CA ARG A 338 -21.08 -2.50 -23.12
C ARG A 338 -21.28 -3.60 -24.15
N LYS A 339 -20.87 -4.84 -23.85
CA LYS A 339 -21.00 -5.99 -24.75
C LYS A 339 -22.35 -6.70 -24.65
N MET A 340 -23.21 -6.31 -23.71
CA MET A 340 -24.51 -6.96 -23.50
C MET A 340 -25.39 -6.84 -24.75
N ARG A 341 -26.08 -7.94 -25.06
CA ARG A 341 -27.09 -8.04 -26.12
C ARG A 341 -28.33 -8.73 -25.55
N GLY A 342 -29.51 -8.39 -26.05
CA GLY A 342 -30.78 -9.01 -25.65
C GLY A 342 -31.64 -8.13 -24.73
N LYS A 343 -32.72 -8.70 -24.18
CA LYS A 343 -33.79 -7.97 -23.46
C LYS A 343 -33.44 -7.55 -22.03
N LYS A 344 -32.51 -8.26 -21.36
CA LYS A 344 -32.08 -7.94 -19.99
C LYS A 344 -30.89 -6.98 -20.03
N GLY A 345 -31.02 -5.81 -19.44
CA GLY A 345 -29.93 -4.85 -19.27
C GLY A 345 -29.42 -4.79 -17.84
N ALA A 346 -28.50 -3.86 -17.60
CA ALA A 346 -27.90 -3.60 -16.30
C ALA A 346 -27.82 -2.09 -16.05
N LEU A 347 -27.87 -1.72 -14.77
CA LEU A 347 -27.70 -0.36 -14.26
C LEU A 347 -26.42 -0.30 -13.44
N ALA A 348 -25.63 0.75 -13.65
CA ALA A 348 -24.49 1.08 -12.82
C ALA A 348 -24.65 2.51 -12.30
N PHE A 349 -24.57 2.68 -10.99
CA PHE A 349 -24.64 3.97 -10.32
C PHE A 349 -23.27 4.32 -9.79
N LYS A 350 -22.83 5.53 -10.11
CA LYS A 350 -21.73 6.19 -9.39
C LYS A 350 -22.36 7.23 -8.47
N ILE A 351 -22.40 6.93 -7.19
CA ILE A 351 -23.05 7.77 -6.18
C ILE A 351 -22.00 8.71 -5.56
N ASP A 352 -22.34 9.99 -5.47
CA ASP A 352 -21.56 11.03 -4.80
C ASP A 352 -22.31 11.43 -3.52
N LEU A 353 -21.62 11.48 -2.38
CA LEU A 353 -22.20 11.87 -1.08
C LEU A 353 -21.94 13.34 -0.78
N HIS A 354 -22.94 14.05 -0.23
CA HIS A 354 -22.78 15.43 0.21
C HIS A 354 -21.85 15.51 1.43
N LYS A 355 -20.63 16.03 1.23
CA LYS A 355 -19.66 16.31 2.31
C LYS A 355 -19.59 15.16 3.31
N ALA A 356 -19.31 13.95 2.82
CA ALA A 356 -19.54 12.69 3.53
C ALA A 356 -18.99 12.69 4.96
N PHE A 357 -17.69 12.95 5.13
CA PHE A 357 -17.06 13.03 6.46
C PHE A 357 -17.75 14.04 7.38
N ASP A 358 -18.13 15.21 6.88
CA ASP A 358 -18.64 16.32 7.69
C ASP A 358 -20.10 16.14 8.13
N SER A 359 -20.81 15.18 7.54
CA SER A 359 -22.27 15.04 7.70
C SER A 359 -22.71 13.86 8.55
N VAL A 360 -21.78 12.95 8.90
CA VAL A 360 -22.09 11.74 9.69
C VAL A 360 -22.67 12.09 11.05
N ASP A 361 -23.81 11.48 11.39
CA ASP A 361 -24.45 11.60 12.69
C ASP A 361 -23.73 10.76 13.76
N TRP A 362 -23.47 11.35 14.94
CA TRP A 362 -22.72 10.68 16.00
C TRP A 362 -23.52 9.62 16.75
N ASN A 363 -24.85 9.72 16.80
CA ASN A 363 -25.68 8.67 17.36
C ASN A 363 -25.59 7.42 16.49
N PHE A 364 -25.55 7.59 15.16
CA PHE A 364 -25.33 6.47 14.26
C PHE A 364 -23.95 5.83 14.43
N ILE A 365 -22.89 6.62 14.70
CA ILE A 365 -21.57 6.06 15.04
C ILE A 365 -21.66 5.21 16.31
N ARG A 366 -22.37 5.69 17.33
CA ARG A 366 -22.60 4.92 18.57
C ARG A 366 -23.32 3.60 18.26
N GLU A 367 -24.41 3.62 17.49
CA GLU A 367 -25.12 2.42 17.05
C GLU A 367 -24.19 1.43 16.33
N VAL A 368 -23.35 1.94 15.42
CA VAL A 368 -22.38 1.12 14.67
C VAL A 368 -21.38 0.43 15.60
N LEU A 369 -20.84 1.14 16.58
CA LEU A 369 -19.87 0.60 17.53
C LEU A 369 -20.51 -0.46 18.45
N VAL A 370 -21.73 -0.21 18.92
CA VAL A 370 -22.50 -1.19 19.71
C VAL A 370 -22.76 -2.45 18.90
N ASP A 371 -23.20 -2.32 17.65
CA ASP A 371 -23.47 -3.47 16.79
C ASP A 371 -22.21 -4.31 16.51
N PHE A 372 -21.02 -3.70 16.46
CA PHE A 372 -19.74 -4.41 16.29
C PHE A 372 -19.20 -5.05 17.58
N ASN A 373 -19.94 -4.92 18.70
CA ASN A 373 -19.56 -5.40 20.02
C ASN A 373 -18.28 -4.72 20.57
N VAL A 374 -18.10 -3.42 20.30
CA VAL A 374 -17.04 -2.61 20.93
C VAL A 374 -17.43 -2.34 22.39
N PRO A 375 -16.49 -2.46 23.36
CA PRO A 375 -16.83 -2.32 24.77
C PRO A 375 -17.26 -0.88 25.13
N ASP A 376 -18.27 -0.77 26.00
CA ASP A 376 -18.89 0.52 26.34
C ASP A 376 -17.92 1.60 26.84
N PRO A 377 -16.91 1.32 27.71
CA PRO A 377 -15.93 2.33 28.10
C PRO A 377 -15.19 2.97 26.92
N LEU A 378 -14.82 2.15 25.92
CA LEU A 378 -14.17 2.63 24.71
C LEU A 378 -15.14 3.40 23.81
N ILE A 379 -16.40 2.97 23.72
CA ILE A 379 -17.45 3.73 23.03
C ILE A 379 -17.61 5.11 23.67
N ARG A 380 -17.67 5.21 25.00
CA ARG A 380 -17.75 6.49 25.71
C ARG A 380 -16.56 7.40 25.38
N LEU A 381 -15.34 6.85 25.37
CA LEU A 381 -14.13 7.59 25.01
C LEU A 381 -14.15 8.10 23.56
N ILE A 382 -14.55 7.26 22.61
CA ILE A 382 -14.66 7.64 21.19
C ILE A 382 -15.74 8.71 20.99
N ILE A 383 -16.91 8.53 21.61
CA ILE A 383 -18.02 9.48 21.53
C ILE A 383 -17.64 10.81 22.19
N PHE A 384 -17.01 10.78 23.37
CA PHE A 384 -16.49 11.96 24.04
C PHE A 384 -15.49 12.72 23.15
N SER A 385 -14.59 11.99 22.49
CA SER A 385 -13.59 12.57 21.58
C SER A 385 -14.22 13.28 20.39
N VAL A 386 -15.37 12.78 19.87
CA VAL A 386 -16.10 13.51 18.82
C VAL A 386 -16.92 14.66 19.39
N THR A 387 -17.60 14.53 20.52
CA THR A 387 -18.51 15.57 21.03
C THR A 387 -17.81 16.76 21.68
N SER A 388 -16.68 16.53 22.35
CA SER A 388 -16.05 17.53 23.22
C SER A 388 -15.03 18.43 22.51
N LEU A 389 -14.71 18.15 21.24
CA LEU A 389 -13.73 18.89 20.45
C LEU A 389 -14.21 20.32 20.14
N GLN A 390 -13.44 21.33 20.56
CA GLN A 390 -13.66 22.72 20.19
C GLN A 390 -12.84 23.09 18.95
N LEU A 391 -13.47 23.78 17.99
CA LEU A 391 -12.84 24.16 16.73
C LEU A 391 -12.80 25.67 16.57
N SER A 392 -11.65 26.17 16.11
CA SER A 392 -11.51 27.52 15.55
C SER A 392 -10.99 27.43 14.13
N ILE A 393 -11.42 28.33 13.25
CA ILE A 393 -10.97 28.37 11.85
C ILE A 393 -9.83 29.36 11.72
N LEU A 394 -8.78 28.96 11.00
CA LEU A 394 -7.67 29.83 10.64
C LEU A 394 -7.88 30.40 9.24
N GLU A 395 -8.30 31.66 9.17
CA GLU A 395 -8.47 32.39 7.92
C GLU A 395 -7.26 33.29 7.69
N ASN A 396 -6.47 33.02 6.65
CA ASN A 396 -5.21 33.72 6.35
C ASN A 396 -4.20 33.80 7.52
N GLY A 397 -4.32 32.90 8.50
CA GLY A 397 -3.47 32.84 9.69
C GLY A 397 -3.98 33.62 10.89
N GLU A 398 -5.18 34.19 10.80
CA GLU A 398 -5.92 34.80 11.91
C GLU A 398 -6.97 33.83 12.44
N GLU A 399 -7.18 33.88 13.75
CA GLU A 399 -8.06 32.99 14.49
C GLU A 399 -9.50 33.54 14.53
N LEU A 400 -10.47 32.73 14.13
CA LEU A 400 -11.90 33.02 14.29
C LEU A 400 -12.43 32.49 15.63
N PRO A 401 -13.58 32.97 16.12
CA PRO A 401 -14.17 32.49 17.37
C PRO A 401 -14.39 30.97 17.38
N TYR A 402 -14.23 30.36 18.57
CA TYR A 402 -14.47 28.93 18.76
C TYR A 402 -15.95 28.59 18.63
N PHE A 403 -16.21 27.41 18.07
CA PHE A 403 -17.52 26.78 18.10
C PHE A 403 -17.38 25.28 18.37
N GLN A 404 -18.45 24.69 18.89
CA GLN A 404 -18.56 23.24 19.07
C GLN A 404 -19.39 22.65 17.91
N PRO A 405 -18.79 21.81 17.04
CA PRO A 405 -19.56 21.03 16.07
C PRO A 405 -20.57 20.10 16.77
N GLN A 406 -21.62 19.71 16.06
CA GLN A 406 -22.65 18.78 16.56
C GLN A 406 -22.78 17.51 15.71
N ARG A 407 -22.05 17.43 14.59
CA ARG A 407 -21.96 16.25 13.73
C ARG A 407 -20.63 16.21 12.98
N GLY A 408 -20.41 15.13 12.25
CA GLY A 408 -19.29 14.96 11.33
C GLY A 408 -18.00 14.47 11.97
N LEU A 409 -17.13 13.97 11.11
CA LEU A 409 -15.82 13.41 11.37
C LEU A 409 -14.76 14.31 10.74
N ARG A 410 -13.82 14.77 11.56
CA ARG A 410 -12.93 15.90 11.22
C ARG A 410 -11.67 15.41 10.50
N GLN A 411 -11.30 16.07 9.42
CA GLN A 411 -10.13 15.64 8.65
C GLN A 411 -8.84 15.94 9.40
N GLY A 412 -8.01 14.93 9.66
CA GLY A 412 -6.73 15.08 10.37
C GLY A 412 -6.57 14.18 11.60
N ASP A 413 -7.67 13.56 12.04
CA ASP A 413 -7.69 12.55 13.09
C ASP A 413 -7.32 11.15 12.54
N PRO A 414 -6.39 10.40 13.16
CA PRO A 414 -6.09 9.01 12.78
C PRO A 414 -7.28 8.03 12.91
N LEU A 415 -8.20 8.25 13.85
CA LEU A 415 -9.32 7.36 14.17
C LEU A 415 -10.48 7.48 13.17
N PHE A 416 -10.78 8.71 12.78
CA PHE A 416 -12.01 9.02 12.04
C PHE A 416 -12.14 8.36 10.66
N PRO A 417 -11.07 8.13 9.87
CA PRO A 417 -11.18 7.34 8.64
C PRO A 417 -11.75 5.94 8.87
N TYR A 418 -11.35 5.27 9.95
CA TYR A 418 -11.80 3.90 10.25
C TYR A 418 -13.24 3.89 10.77
N LEU A 419 -13.63 4.86 11.60
CA LEU A 419 -15.03 5.04 11.99
C LEU A 419 -15.93 5.27 10.77
N PHE A 420 -15.48 6.07 9.81
CA PHE A 420 -16.23 6.29 8.57
C PHE A 420 -16.41 5.00 7.76
N ILE A 421 -15.38 4.17 7.68
CA ILE A 421 -15.48 2.87 6.97
C ILE A 421 -16.45 1.94 7.69
N MET A 422 -16.42 1.88 9.02
CA MET A 422 -17.38 1.11 9.82
C MET A 422 -18.82 1.58 9.60
N VAL A 423 -19.04 2.89 9.48
CA VAL A 423 -20.34 3.50 9.10
C VAL A 423 -20.76 3.05 7.70
N MET A 424 -19.86 3.13 6.71
CA MET A 424 -20.14 2.71 5.33
C MET A 424 -20.35 1.19 5.20
N GLU A 425 -19.75 0.39 6.08
CA GLU A 425 -19.96 -1.05 6.12
C GLU A 425 -21.42 -1.41 6.42
N LYS A 426 -22.13 -0.58 7.22
CA LYS A 426 -23.57 -0.78 7.43
C LYS A 426 -24.39 -0.66 6.16
N LEU A 427 -24.01 0.24 5.24
CA LEU A 427 -24.64 0.31 3.93
C LEU A 427 -24.36 -0.98 3.13
N SER A 428 -23.14 -1.52 3.21
CA SER A 428 -22.79 -2.79 2.58
C SER A 428 -23.68 -3.93 3.10
N HIS A 429 -23.81 -4.05 4.42
CA HIS A 429 -24.69 -5.03 5.07
C HIS A 429 -26.16 -4.88 4.63
N MET A 430 -26.68 -3.65 4.57
CA MET A 430 -28.04 -3.37 4.09
C MET A 430 -28.27 -3.81 2.64
N ILE A 431 -27.25 -3.68 1.77
CA ILE A 431 -27.31 -4.15 0.39
C ILE A 431 -27.22 -5.67 0.33
N LEU A 432 -26.28 -6.29 1.06
CA LEU A 432 -26.09 -7.74 1.07
C LEU A 432 -27.32 -8.48 1.60
N SER A 433 -27.96 -7.98 2.66
CA SER A 433 -29.22 -8.52 3.18
C SER A 433 -30.34 -8.50 2.11
N ARG A 434 -30.40 -7.43 1.30
CA ARG A 434 -31.34 -7.34 0.17
C ARG A 434 -30.99 -8.29 -0.97
N VAL A 435 -29.70 -8.53 -1.21
CA VAL A 435 -29.25 -9.54 -2.19
C VAL A 435 -29.60 -10.95 -1.73
N GLN A 436 -29.37 -11.28 -0.45
CA GLN A 436 -29.68 -12.58 0.15
C GLN A 436 -31.20 -12.87 0.13
N SER A 437 -32.03 -11.87 0.47
CA SER A 437 -33.50 -11.95 0.35
C SER A 437 -34.01 -11.94 -1.10
N ARG A 438 -33.12 -11.89 -2.11
CA ARG A 438 -33.43 -11.84 -3.55
C ARG A 438 -34.25 -10.62 -3.97
N SER A 439 -34.36 -9.59 -3.13
CA SER A 439 -34.99 -8.33 -3.47
C SER A 439 -34.07 -7.48 -4.37
N TRP A 440 -32.77 -7.48 -4.09
CA TRP A 440 -31.73 -6.88 -4.95
C TRP A 440 -31.11 -7.93 -5.87
N LYS A 441 -31.17 -7.69 -7.18
CA LYS A 441 -30.59 -8.54 -8.23
C LYS A 441 -29.26 -7.95 -8.69
N PRO A 442 -28.12 -8.49 -8.25
CA PRO A 442 -26.79 -7.99 -8.63
C PRO A 442 -26.51 -8.19 -10.12
N PHE A 443 -25.55 -7.42 -10.65
CA PHE A 443 -25.08 -7.54 -12.02
C PHE A 443 -24.04 -8.66 -12.15
N CYS A 444 -24.26 -9.62 -13.04
CA CYS A 444 -23.27 -10.67 -13.32
C CYS A 444 -22.35 -10.25 -14.47
N ILE A 445 -21.03 -10.17 -14.20
CA ILE A 445 -20.02 -9.77 -15.19
C ILE A 445 -19.94 -10.80 -16.35
N SER A 446 -20.16 -12.08 -16.06
CA SER A 446 -20.23 -13.14 -17.06
C SER A 446 -21.36 -14.12 -16.77
N ARG A 447 -21.70 -14.99 -17.73
CA ARG A 447 -22.81 -15.96 -17.63
C ARG A 447 -22.66 -16.97 -16.47
N VAL A 448 -21.42 -17.18 -16.00
CA VAL A 448 -21.05 -18.07 -14.87
C VAL A 448 -20.12 -17.29 -13.90
N GLY A 449 -20.27 -15.97 -13.85
CA GLY A 449 -19.31 -15.06 -13.23
C GLY A 449 -19.77 -14.44 -11.91
N LEU A 450 -18.88 -13.64 -11.34
CA LEU A 450 -19.12 -12.87 -10.13
C LEU A 450 -20.36 -11.97 -10.26
N ALA A 451 -21.30 -12.16 -9.32
CA ALA A 451 -22.44 -11.29 -9.14
C ALA A 451 -22.02 -10.07 -8.30
N LEU A 452 -22.02 -8.89 -8.92
CA LEU A 452 -21.56 -7.64 -8.33
C LEU A 452 -22.77 -6.78 -7.96
N SER A 453 -22.93 -6.46 -6.68
CA SER A 453 -23.95 -5.54 -6.18
C SER A 453 -23.40 -4.14 -5.90
N HIS A 454 -22.21 -4.05 -5.31
CA HIS A 454 -21.60 -2.79 -4.92
C HIS A 454 -20.07 -2.92 -4.81
N LEU A 455 -19.37 -1.79 -4.92
CA LEU A 455 -17.95 -1.63 -4.64
C LEU A 455 -17.75 -0.29 -3.95
N PHE A 456 -17.20 -0.31 -2.73
CA PHE A 456 -16.96 0.87 -1.94
C PHE A 456 -15.46 1.16 -1.80
N PHE A 457 -15.15 2.45 -1.85
CA PHE A 457 -13.85 2.97 -1.47
C PHE A 457 -14.08 4.30 -0.75
N VAL A 458 -14.17 4.25 0.58
CA VAL A 458 -14.50 5.43 1.38
C VAL A 458 -15.83 6.04 0.92
N ASP A 459 -15.82 7.25 0.35
CA ASP A 459 -16.98 7.98 -0.15
C ASP A 459 -17.28 7.73 -1.65
N ASP A 460 -16.37 7.05 -2.38
CA ASP A 460 -16.57 6.68 -3.78
C ASP A 460 -17.37 5.37 -3.88
N LEU A 461 -18.67 5.49 -4.19
CA LEU A 461 -19.61 4.36 -4.22
C LEU A 461 -20.01 3.98 -5.64
N MET A 462 -19.81 2.70 -5.98
CA MET A 462 -20.29 2.09 -7.21
C MET A 462 -21.34 1.04 -6.88
N LEU A 463 -22.56 1.15 -7.43
CA LEU A 463 -23.65 0.19 -7.25
C LEU A 463 -24.05 -0.42 -8.59
N PHE A 464 -24.44 -1.69 -8.57
CA PHE A 464 -24.81 -2.43 -9.77
C PHE A 464 -26.05 -3.30 -9.54
N CYS A 465 -26.97 -3.29 -10.50
CA CYS A 465 -28.15 -4.14 -10.49
C CYS A 465 -28.70 -4.44 -11.89
N GLU A 466 -29.63 -5.39 -11.99
CA GLU A 466 -30.40 -5.64 -13.22
C GLU A 466 -31.29 -4.43 -13.58
N SER A 467 -31.49 -4.17 -14.87
CA SER A 467 -32.35 -3.08 -15.32
C SER A 467 -33.85 -3.40 -15.15
N SER A 468 -34.44 -2.97 -14.04
CA SER A 468 -35.90 -2.92 -13.87
C SER A 468 -36.32 -1.77 -12.94
N HIS A 469 -37.59 -1.36 -13.04
CA HIS A 469 -38.13 -0.31 -12.18
C HIS A 469 -38.17 -0.74 -10.70
N SER A 470 -38.53 -2.00 -10.43
CA SER A 470 -38.48 -2.58 -9.09
C SER A 470 -37.07 -2.59 -8.48
N GLN A 471 -36.03 -2.84 -9.28
CA GLN A 471 -34.65 -2.77 -8.80
C GLN A 471 -34.23 -1.34 -8.48
N LEU A 472 -34.64 -0.37 -9.29
CA LEU A 472 -34.39 1.05 -9.04
C LEU A 472 -35.00 1.49 -7.71
N GLU A 473 -36.26 1.12 -7.46
CA GLU A 473 -36.96 1.43 -6.21
C GLU A 473 -36.24 0.83 -5.01
N VAL A 474 -35.86 -0.46 -5.07
CA VAL A 474 -35.09 -1.13 -4.00
C VAL A 474 -33.78 -0.40 -3.72
N VAL A 475 -33.05 0.04 -4.75
CA VAL A 475 -31.81 0.82 -4.62
C VAL A 475 -32.07 2.13 -3.89
N MET A 476 -33.05 2.90 -4.35
CA MET A 476 -33.34 4.22 -3.79
C MET A 476 -33.88 4.12 -2.35
N THR A 477 -34.76 3.17 -2.05
CA THR A 477 -35.26 2.94 -0.68
C THR A 477 -34.13 2.56 0.26
N CYS A 478 -33.20 1.68 -0.16
CA CYS A 478 -32.04 1.30 0.64
C CYS A 478 -31.16 2.51 0.97
N LEU A 479 -30.93 3.36 -0.03
CA LEU A 479 -30.11 4.57 0.12
C LEU A 479 -30.78 5.64 0.98
N SER A 480 -32.10 5.85 0.82
CA SER A 480 -32.87 6.77 1.66
C SER A 480 -32.94 6.32 3.12
N GLU A 481 -33.10 5.02 3.35
CA GLU A 481 -33.06 4.45 4.71
C GLU A 481 -31.69 4.68 5.37
N PHE A 482 -30.60 4.46 4.62
CA PHE A 482 -29.25 4.71 5.10
C PHE A 482 -28.99 6.20 5.36
N SER A 483 -29.37 7.09 4.46
CA SER A 483 -29.27 8.56 4.63
C SER A 483 -29.99 9.02 5.90
N ARG A 484 -31.23 8.56 6.13
CA ARG A 484 -32.04 8.94 7.31
C ARG A 484 -31.38 8.56 8.63
N ARG A 485 -30.67 7.44 8.68
CA ARG A 485 -29.98 6.96 9.89
C ARG A 485 -28.60 7.58 10.07
N SER A 486 -27.80 7.59 9.01
CA SER A 486 -26.39 8.00 9.06
C SER A 486 -26.18 9.51 8.96
N GLY A 487 -27.16 10.26 8.48
CA GLY A 487 -27.01 11.67 8.10
C GLY A 487 -26.29 11.88 6.77
N LEU A 488 -25.94 10.81 6.04
CA LEU A 488 -25.23 10.87 4.77
C LEU A 488 -26.19 11.01 3.59
N ASP A 489 -26.37 12.24 3.13
CA ASP A 489 -27.20 12.56 1.97
C ASP A 489 -26.49 12.31 0.64
N ILE A 490 -27.23 11.79 -0.33
CA ILE A 490 -26.75 11.61 -1.70
C ILE A 490 -26.85 12.92 -2.45
N ASN A 491 -25.77 13.25 -3.16
CA ASN A 491 -25.76 14.32 -4.12
C ASN A 491 -26.26 13.82 -5.47
N LEU A 492 -27.58 13.91 -5.69
CA LEU A 492 -28.23 13.47 -6.92
C LEU A 492 -27.66 14.17 -8.17
N SER A 493 -27.27 15.44 -8.04
CA SER A 493 -26.74 16.25 -9.16
C SER A 493 -25.34 15.82 -9.63
N LYS A 494 -24.50 15.34 -8.70
CA LYS A 494 -23.14 14.84 -9.00
C LYS A 494 -23.08 13.35 -9.23
N SER A 495 -24.08 12.63 -8.71
CA SER A 495 -24.26 11.21 -8.97
C SER A 495 -24.54 10.98 -10.46
N LYS A 496 -24.18 9.80 -10.94
CA LYS A 496 -24.31 9.45 -12.35
C LYS A 496 -24.90 8.06 -12.52
N LEU A 497 -25.84 7.95 -13.45
CA LEU A 497 -26.46 6.69 -13.85
C LEU A 497 -25.93 6.28 -15.23
N PHE A 498 -25.32 5.10 -15.31
CA PHE A 498 -24.92 4.47 -16.56
C PHE A 498 -25.79 3.23 -16.80
N ILE A 499 -26.25 3.06 -18.04
CA ILE A 499 -27.16 1.98 -18.43
C ILE A 499 -26.54 1.22 -19.60
N SER A 500 -26.67 -0.11 -19.59
CA SER A 500 -26.15 -0.93 -20.66
C SER A 500 -26.79 -0.58 -22.03
N PRO A 501 -26.03 -0.60 -23.15
CA PRO A 501 -26.51 -0.09 -24.45
C PRO A 501 -27.70 -0.85 -25.07
N ASN A 502 -28.04 -2.03 -24.55
CA ASN A 502 -29.14 -2.85 -25.03
C ASN A 502 -30.53 -2.39 -24.52
N ILE A 503 -30.57 -1.38 -23.65
CA ILE A 503 -31.81 -0.73 -23.21
C ILE A 503 -32.12 0.48 -24.10
N LYS A 504 -33.38 0.60 -24.56
CA LYS A 504 -33.82 1.71 -25.42
C LYS A 504 -33.79 3.05 -24.66
N GLY A 505 -33.49 4.13 -25.39
CA GLY A 505 -33.37 5.48 -24.83
C GLY A 505 -34.58 5.94 -24.00
N GLN A 506 -35.81 5.68 -24.45
CA GLN A 506 -37.02 6.07 -23.72
C GLN A 506 -37.08 5.47 -22.30
N VAL A 507 -36.77 4.17 -22.18
CA VAL A 507 -36.77 3.46 -20.89
C VAL A 507 -35.64 3.98 -20.00
N ALA A 508 -34.47 4.29 -20.60
CA ALA A 508 -33.35 4.88 -19.88
C ALA A 508 -33.70 6.26 -19.27
N TYR A 509 -34.43 7.11 -19.99
CA TYR A 509 -34.93 8.38 -19.46
C TYR A 509 -35.94 8.18 -18.34
N THR A 510 -36.84 7.19 -18.45
CA THR A 510 -37.78 6.85 -17.36
C THR A 510 -37.03 6.46 -16.08
N PHE A 511 -35.96 5.67 -16.18
CA PHE A 511 -35.15 5.34 -15.01
C PHE A 511 -34.46 6.55 -14.41
N SER A 512 -33.85 7.41 -15.22
CA SER A 512 -33.20 8.64 -14.76
C SER A 512 -34.19 9.59 -14.06
N PHE A 513 -35.39 9.74 -14.61
CA PHE A 513 -36.45 10.55 -13.99
C PHE A 513 -36.92 9.96 -12.65
N ALA A 514 -37.11 8.63 -12.59
CA ALA A 514 -37.61 7.96 -11.39
C ALA A 514 -36.63 8.02 -10.20
N CYS A 515 -35.31 7.98 -10.44
CA CYS A 515 -34.31 8.11 -9.36
C CYS A 515 -33.79 9.54 -9.16
N GLY A 516 -34.07 10.47 -10.07
CA GLY A 516 -33.55 11.83 -10.04
C GLY A 516 -32.04 11.94 -10.33
N ILE A 517 -31.39 10.86 -10.80
CA ILE A 517 -29.96 10.84 -11.11
C ILE A 517 -29.76 11.03 -12.62
N PRO A 518 -28.91 11.99 -13.05
CA PRO A 518 -28.63 12.22 -14.47
C PRO A 518 -28.07 10.99 -15.20
N LEU A 519 -28.67 10.66 -16.34
CA LEU A 519 -28.16 9.65 -17.27
C LEU A 519 -26.83 10.12 -17.88
N THR A 520 -25.86 9.20 -17.98
CA THR A 520 -24.58 9.48 -18.63
C THR A 520 -24.11 8.32 -19.52
N CYS A 521 -23.36 8.67 -20.55
CA CYS A 521 -22.58 7.73 -21.35
C CYS A 521 -21.15 7.56 -20.81
N ASP A 522 -20.76 8.38 -19.81
CA ASP A 522 -19.41 8.41 -19.23
C ASP A 522 -19.42 8.71 -17.72
N LEU A 523 -19.17 7.67 -16.92
CA LEU A 523 -19.01 7.75 -15.47
C LEU A 523 -17.78 8.58 -15.03
N GLY A 524 -16.88 8.89 -15.97
CA GLY A 524 -15.71 9.73 -15.76
C GLY A 524 -14.58 9.01 -15.00
N VAL A 525 -13.90 9.75 -14.13
CA VAL A 525 -12.75 9.23 -13.35
C VAL A 525 -13.23 8.54 -12.08
N TYR A 526 -12.73 7.34 -11.82
CA TYR A 526 -12.94 6.58 -10.58
C TYR A 526 -11.59 6.23 -9.97
N LEU A 527 -11.39 6.56 -8.69
CA LEU A 527 -10.15 6.32 -7.97
C LEU A 527 -8.89 6.82 -8.70
N GLY A 528 -9.01 7.96 -9.40
CA GLY A 528 -7.93 8.58 -10.15
C GLY A 528 -7.69 8.04 -11.56
N ILE A 529 -8.43 7.02 -12.00
CA ILE A 529 -8.32 6.41 -13.33
C ILE A 529 -9.63 6.62 -14.14
N PRO A 530 -9.57 7.10 -15.39
CA PRO A 530 -10.74 7.20 -16.26
C PRO A 530 -11.38 5.83 -16.51
N ILE A 531 -12.69 5.70 -16.30
CA ILE A 531 -13.46 4.51 -16.68
C ILE A 531 -13.60 4.50 -18.22
N ILE A 532 -13.30 3.36 -18.84
CA ILE A 532 -13.26 3.24 -20.30
C ILE A 532 -14.62 2.75 -20.82
N HIS A 533 -15.38 3.68 -21.40
CA HIS A 533 -16.71 3.40 -21.96
C HIS A 533 -16.70 3.12 -23.48
N LYS A 534 -15.59 3.47 -24.17
CA LYS A 534 -15.44 3.37 -25.64
C LYS A 534 -14.21 2.55 -26.03
N LYS A 535 -13.99 2.31 -27.32
CA LYS A 535 -12.72 1.72 -27.80
C LYS A 535 -11.56 2.65 -27.44
N LEU A 536 -10.41 2.05 -27.10
CA LEU A 536 -9.19 2.79 -26.79
C LEU A 536 -8.77 3.64 -27.99
N GLY A 537 -8.46 4.90 -27.75
CA GLY A 537 -7.95 5.83 -28.75
C GLY A 537 -6.60 6.42 -28.33
N PRO A 538 -5.91 7.13 -29.23
CA PRO A 538 -4.59 7.71 -28.95
C PRO A 538 -4.61 8.73 -27.80
N ASN A 539 -5.76 9.38 -27.54
CA ASN A 539 -5.91 10.39 -26.50
C ASN A 539 -6.29 9.82 -25.12
N THR A 540 -6.58 8.52 -24.99
CA THR A 540 -7.12 7.94 -23.75
C THR A 540 -6.19 8.14 -22.54
N TYR A 541 -4.88 8.13 -22.75
CA TYR A 541 -3.87 8.26 -21.68
C TYR A 541 -3.13 9.60 -21.69
N LYS A 542 -3.59 10.57 -22.49
CA LYS A 542 -2.93 11.88 -22.64
C LYS A 542 -2.84 12.65 -21.30
N TYR A 543 -3.82 12.47 -20.42
CA TYR A 543 -3.84 13.09 -19.09
C TYR A 543 -2.59 12.74 -18.24
N ILE A 544 -1.95 11.59 -18.48
CA ILE A 544 -0.72 11.18 -17.79
C ILE A 544 0.42 12.11 -18.21
N LEU A 545 0.54 12.37 -19.51
CA LEU A 545 1.55 13.26 -20.07
C LEU A 545 1.34 14.70 -19.62
N GLU A 546 0.10 15.18 -19.60
CA GLU A 546 -0.25 16.51 -19.11
C GLU A 546 0.11 16.70 -17.63
N LYS A 547 -0.15 15.69 -16.78
CA LYS A 547 0.28 15.72 -15.37
C LYS A 547 1.80 15.80 -15.22
N ILE A 548 2.56 15.07 -16.04
CA ILE A 548 4.03 15.13 -16.03
C ILE A 548 4.49 16.52 -16.49
N GLN A 549 3.94 17.05 -17.59
CA GLN A 549 4.29 18.37 -18.12
C GLN A 549 4.00 19.50 -17.12
N LEU A 550 2.86 19.48 -16.45
CA LEU A 550 2.52 20.47 -15.42
C LEU A 550 3.52 20.44 -14.25
N LYS A 551 3.96 19.25 -13.83
CA LYS A 551 5.01 19.12 -12.80
C LYS A 551 6.35 19.64 -13.28
N LEU A 552 6.75 19.30 -14.51
CA LEU A 552 7.99 19.77 -15.12
C LEU A 552 8.01 21.29 -15.29
N ALA A 553 6.90 21.90 -15.72
CA ALA A 553 6.77 23.35 -15.87
C ALA A 553 6.91 24.10 -14.52
N GLY A 554 6.45 23.47 -13.42
CA GLY A 554 6.63 24.01 -12.07
C GLY A 554 8.07 23.96 -11.56
N TRP A 555 8.95 23.17 -12.17
CA TRP A 555 10.35 23.07 -11.79
C TRP A 555 11.18 23.95 -12.70
N LYS A 556 11.60 25.12 -12.19
CA LYS A 556 12.58 25.97 -12.89
C LYS A 556 13.88 25.18 -13.04
N GLN A 557 14.15 24.66 -14.24
CA GLN A 557 15.23 23.70 -14.49
C GLN A 557 16.60 24.26 -14.11
N ASN A 558 16.76 25.58 -14.20
CA ASN A 558 17.98 26.32 -13.85
C ASN A 558 18.31 26.34 -12.35
N LEU A 559 17.39 25.91 -11.48
CA LEU A 559 17.62 25.87 -10.02
C LEU A 559 18.06 24.50 -9.51
N LEU A 560 18.14 23.48 -10.38
CA LEU A 560 18.38 22.08 -9.99
C LEU A 560 19.64 21.52 -10.65
N SER A 561 20.48 20.86 -9.84
CA SER A 561 21.65 20.11 -10.30
C SER A 561 21.24 18.87 -11.12
N MET A 562 22.16 18.29 -11.91
CA MET A 562 21.90 17.04 -12.64
C MET A 562 21.52 15.87 -11.71
N ALA A 563 22.15 15.79 -10.53
CA ALA A 563 21.80 14.79 -9.52
C ALA A 563 20.37 15.00 -9.00
N SER A 564 19.99 16.25 -8.71
CA SER A 564 18.63 16.60 -8.27
C SER A 564 17.60 16.27 -9.35
N ARG A 565 17.89 16.57 -10.63
CA ARG A 565 17.00 16.23 -11.76
C ARG A 565 16.77 14.73 -11.90
N ARG A 566 17.83 13.92 -11.79
CA ARG A 566 17.72 12.45 -11.79
C ARG A 566 16.81 11.97 -10.65
N VAL A 567 17.02 12.46 -9.43
CA VAL A 567 16.19 12.11 -8.27
C VAL A 567 14.73 12.50 -8.51
N MET A 568 14.48 13.65 -9.13
CA MET A 568 13.13 14.11 -9.47
C MET A 568 12.46 13.25 -10.53
N ILE A 569 13.22 12.78 -11.53
CA ILE A 569 12.69 11.83 -12.51
C ILE A 569 12.27 10.54 -11.83
N GLN A 570 13.15 10.00 -10.98
CA GLN A 570 12.92 8.72 -10.31
C GLN A 570 11.77 8.80 -9.30
N SER A 571 11.75 9.84 -8.45
CA SER A 571 10.79 9.96 -7.35
C SER A 571 9.44 10.53 -7.77
N VAL A 572 9.37 11.33 -8.84
CA VAL A 572 8.15 12.04 -9.22
C VAL A 572 7.67 11.70 -10.63
N THR A 573 8.42 12.00 -11.69
CA THR A 573 7.84 11.86 -13.05
C THR A 573 7.65 10.40 -13.46
N SER A 574 8.55 9.51 -13.05
CA SER A 574 8.43 8.05 -13.27
C SER A 574 7.39 7.42 -12.35
N SER A 575 7.10 8.02 -11.20
CA SER A 575 6.10 7.52 -10.25
C SER A 575 4.66 7.92 -10.61
N ILE A 576 4.44 9.07 -11.27
CA ILE A 576 3.13 9.52 -11.76
C ILE A 576 2.38 8.44 -12.56
N PRO A 577 2.95 7.80 -13.61
CA PRO A 577 2.25 6.79 -14.38
C PRO A 577 2.13 5.45 -13.67
N THR A 578 2.91 5.19 -12.61
CA THR A 578 2.99 3.89 -11.93
C THR A 578 1.62 3.40 -11.47
N TYR A 579 0.79 4.29 -10.91
CA TYR A 579 -0.55 3.93 -10.45
C TYR A 579 -1.48 3.47 -11.58
N THR A 580 -1.39 4.07 -12.77
CA THR A 580 -2.15 3.62 -13.94
C THR A 580 -1.55 2.36 -14.56
N MET A 581 -0.22 2.28 -14.61
CA MET A 581 0.51 1.11 -15.11
C MET A 581 0.28 -0.15 -14.26
N GLN A 582 -0.13 0.01 -13.00
CA GLN A 582 -0.55 -1.11 -12.16
C GLN A 582 -1.84 -1.75 -12.67
N THR A 583 -2.80 -0.98 -13.20
CA THR A 583 -4.12 -1.54 -13.58
C THR A 583 -4.26 -1.83 -15.08
N VAL A 584 -3.45 -1.17 -15.93
CA VAL A 584 -3.57 -1.27 -17.37
C VAL A 584 -2.21 -1.33 -18.06
N LEU A 585 -2.11 -2.11 -19.13
CA LEU A 585 -1.00 -2.05 -20.07
C LEU A 585 -1.18 -0.85 -21.01
N LEU A 586 -0.32 0.16 -20.86
CA LEU A 586 -0.34 1.37 -21.69
C LEU A 586 0.14 1.07 -23.12
N PRO A 587 -0.37 1.80 -24.13
CA PRO A 587 0.18 1.72 -25.49
C PRO A 587 1.66 2.11 -25.53
N SER A 588 2.46 1.42 -26.35
CA SER A 588 3.90 1.69 -26.51
C SER A 588 4.20 3.16 -26.86
N SER A 589 3.30 3.81 -27.62
CA SER A 589 3.40 5.23 -27.94
C SER A 589 3.32 6.15 -26.72
N THR A 590 2.49 5.80 -25.73
CA THR A 590 2.38 6.55 -24.47
C THR A 590 3.63 6.34 -23.61
N GLY A 591 4.13 5.11 -23.52
CA GLY A 591 5.40 4.82 -22.83
C GLY A 591 6.58 5.59 -23.43
N ALA A 592 6.73 5.58 -24.76
CA ALA A 592 7.77 6.34 -25.45
C ALA A 592 7.65 7.86 -25.23
N ALA A 593 6.42 8.40 -25.16
CA ALA A 593 6.19 9.81 -24.86
C ALA A 593 6.60 10.19 -23.42
N ILE A 594 6.37 9.32 -22.44
CA ILE A 594 6.84 9.51 -21.05
C ILE A 594 8.36 9.56 -21.01
N ASP A 595 9.03 8.59 -21.64
CA ASP A 595 10.49 8.53 -21.70
C ASP A 595 11.09 9.75 -22.41
N THR A 596 10.42 10.26 -23.44
CA THR A 596 10.81 11.49 -24.14
C THR A 596 10.75 12.71 -23.22
N LEU A 597 9.70 12.86 -22.41
CA LEU A 597 9.59 13.97 -21.45
C LEU A 597 10.67 13.90 -20.37
N ASN A 598 10.92 12.71 -19.82
CA ASN A 598 11.97 12.49 -18.83
C ASN A 598 13.37 12.80 -19.40
N ARG A 599 13.64 12.34 -20.62
CA ARG A 599 14.90 12.61 -21.33
C ARG A 599 15.11 14.10 -21.59
N LYS A 600 14.06 14.81 -22.04
CA LYS A 600 14.10 16.26 -22.25
C LYS A 600 14.36 17.02 -20.96
N PHE A 601 13.77 16.60 -19.84
CA PHE A 601 14.00 17.24 -18.54
C PHE A 601 15.41 16.96 -17.99
N LEU A 602 15.94 15.74 -18.17
CA LEU A 602 17.28 15.40 -17.71
C LEU A 602 18.34 16.28 -18.40
N TRP A 603 18.30 16.36 -19.73
CA TRP A 603 19.34 17.01 -20.54
C TRP A 603 19.04 18.46 -20.92
N GLY A 604 17.78 18.89 -20.86
CA GLY A 604 17.34 20.21 -21.30
C GLY A 604 17.81 21.36 -20.41
N SER A 605 17.69 22.59 -20.91
CA SER A 605 17.88 23.79 -20.11
C SER A 605 16.92 24.88 -20.60
N ASP A 606 16.48 25.78 -19.72
CA ASP A 606 15.59 26.89 -20.09
C ASP A 606 16.26 27.86 -21.09
N LEU A 607 17.60 27.86 -21.16
CA LEU A 607 18.42 28.67 -22.08
C LEU A 607 18.65 28.01 -23.45
N GLN A 608 18.59 26.67 -23.52
CA GLN A 608 18.76 25.88 -24.75
C GLN A 608 17.79 24.69 -24.74
N PRO A 609 16.58 24.86 -25.31
CA PRO A 609 15.56 23.81 -25.34
C PRO A 609 15.96 22.61 -26.22
N ASN A 610 16.89 22.79 -27.16
CA ASN A 610 17.36 21.77 -28.10
C ASN A 610 18.80 21.30 -27.81
N LYS A 611 19.19 21.20 -26.53
CA LYS A 611 20.50 20.63 -26.18
C LYS A 611 20.55 19.15 -26.63
N PRO A 612 21.59 18.73 -27.38
CA PRO A 612 21.71 17.34 -27.82
C PRO A 612 21.84 16.40 -26.63
N HIS A 613 21.18 15.24 -26.72
CA HIS A 613 21.32 14.18 -25.74
C HIS A 613 22.68 13.49 -25.94
N LEU A 614 23.54 13.52 -24.93
CA LEU A 614 24.92 13.02 -25.01
C LEU A 614 25.01 11.49 -24.98
N LEU A 615 24.00 10.82 -24.43
CA LEU A 615 23.94 9.36 -24.27
C LEU A 615 22.58 8.84 -24.71
N SER A 616 22.55 7.59 -25.17
CA SER A 616 21.29 6.91 -25.49
C SER A 616 20.45 6.73 -24.23
N TRP A 617 19.12 6.70 -24.37
CA TRP A 617 18.25 6.54 -23.20
C TRP A 617 18.34 5.15 -22.59
N THR A 618 18.61 4.13 -23.40
CA THR A 618 18.85 2.76 -22.93
C THR A 618 20.09 2.69 -22.04
N ASP A 619 21.17 3.39 -22.40
CA ASP A 619 22.38 3.45 -21.57
C ASP A 619 22.13 4.24 -20.28
N VAL A 620 21.38 5.35 -20.38
CA VAL A 620 20.95 6.13 -19.22
C VAL A 620 20.06 5.30 -18.28
N CYS A 621 19.19 4.45 -18.82
CA CYS A 621 18.30 3.60 -18.05
C CYS A 621 18.97 2.36 -17.45
N SER A 622 20.17 2.00 -17.92
CA SER A 622 20.89 0.82 -17.45
C SER A 622 21.18 0.88 -15.93
N PRO A 623 21.32 -0.28 -15.26
CA PRO A 623 21.68 -0.32 -13.84
C PRO A 623 22.97 0.46 -13.55
N ARG A 624 23.09 1.01 -12.33
CA ARG A 624 24.30 1.75 -11.91
C ARG A 624 25.56 0.91 -12.01
N GLU A 625 25.44 -0.39 -11.75
CA GLU A 625 26.50 -1.39 -11.86
C GLU A 625 27.07 -1.48 -13.28
N HIS A 626 26.25 -1.16 -14.28
CA HIS A 626 26.61 -1.17 -15.71
C HIS A 626 26.90 0.25 -16.24
N GLY A 627 27.14 1.23 -15.34
CA GLY A 627 27.47 2.61 -15.72
C GLY A 627 26.27 3.53 -16.01
N GLY A 628 25.04 3.04 -15.90
CA GLY A 628 23.82 3.82 -16.15
C GLY A 628 23.31 4.62 -14.95
N LEU A 629 22.22 5.38 -15.14
CA LEU A 629 21.55 6.17 -14.10
C LEU A 629 20.40 5.41 -13.43
N GLY A 630 20.23 4.10 -13.66
CA GLY A 630 19.24 3.27 -12.97
C GLY A 630 17.82 3.84 -13.02
N LEU A 631 17.47 4.50 -14.12
CA LEU A 631 16.13 5.00 -14.41
C LEU A 631 15.37 3.91 -15.17
N GLY A 632 14.19 3.49 -14.71
CA GLY A 632 13.44 2.45 -15.43
C GLY A 632 12.74 2.99 -16.68
N MET A 633 12.76 2.22 -17.77
CA MET A 633 11.99 2.54 -18.99
C MET A 633 10.49 2.38 -18.73
N ALA A 634 9.68 3.32 -19.24
CA ALA A 634 8.25 3.35 -18.94
C ALA A 634 7.52 2.06 -19.35
N CYS A 635 7.79 1.52 -20.54
CA CYS A 635 7.14 0.30 -21.03
C CYS A 635 7.55 -0.96 -20.23
N GLU A 636 8.82 -1.08 -19.86
CA GLU A 636 9.32 -2.20 -19.08
C GLU A 636 8.78 -2.18 -17.66
N ASN A 637 8.76 -1.00 -17.04
CA ASN A 637 8.14 -0.78 -15.74
C ASN A 637 6.65 -1.16 -15.78
N ASN A 638 5.91 -0.78 -16.83
CA ASN A 638 4.51 -1.14 -16.96
C ASN A 638 4.31 -2.66 -17.04
N ARG A 639 5.12 -3.36 -17.84
CA ARG A 639 5.08 -4.83 -17.94
C ARG A 639 5.39 -5.49 -16.59
N ALA A 640 6.41 -5.00 -15.89
CA ALA A 640 6.79 -5.51 -14.57
C ALA A 640 5.68 -5.29 -13.53
N LEU A 641 5.02 -4.12 -13.53
CA LEU A 641 3.92 -3.81 -12.61
C LEU A 641 2.69 -4.69 -12.85
N ILE A 642 2.33 -4.93 -14.12
CA ILE A 642 1.25 -5.85 -14.48
C ILE A 642 1.61 -7.29 -14.09
N ALA A 643 2.87 -7.70 -14.30
CA ALA A 643 3.34 -9.02 -13.87
C ALA A 643 3.27 -9.19 -12.35
N LYS A 644 3.61 -8.15 -11.57
CA LYS A 644 3.50 -8.15 -10.10
C LYS A 644 2.06 -8.36 -9.62
N LEU A 645 1.08 -7.86 -10.37
CA LEU A 645 -0.34 -8.06 -10.06
C LEU A 645 -0.74 -9.55 -10.05
N ASN A 646 -0.03 -10.40 -10.78
CA ASN A 646 -0.22 -11.85 -10.72
C ASN A 646 0.26 -12.49 -9.41
N SER A 647 1.24 -11.90 -8.72
CA SER A 647 1.83 -12.42 -7.48
C SER A 647 1.19 -11.90 -6.18
N SER A 648 0.53 -10.74 -6.20
CA SER A 648 0.06 -10.02 -5.00
C SER A 648 -1.43 -9.69 -5.00
N SER A 649 -2.25 -10.44 -5.74
CA SER A 649 -3.68 -10.15 -5.95
C SER A 649 -4.59 -10.63 -4.80
N SER A 650 -5.82 -10.07 -4.72
CA SER A 650 -6.85 -10.48 -3.76
C SER A 650 -7.26 -11.95 -3.88
N ALA A 651 -7.90 -12.48 -2.84
CA ALA A 651 -8.39 -13.86 -2.80
C ALA A 651 -9.30 -14.20 -3.99
N THR A 652 -10.11 -13.24 -4.46
CA THR A 652 -10.99 -13.38 -5.63
C THR A 652 -10.19 -13.60 -6.91
N TRP A 653 -9.12 -12.84 -7.13
CA TRP A 653 -8.30 -12.96 -8.33
C TRP A 653 -7.44 -14.23 -8.29
N ARG A 654 -6.84 -14.56 -7.14
CA ARG A 654 -6.15 -15.85 -6.94
C ARG A 654 -7.06 -17.05 -7.23
N SER A 655 -8.34 -16.95 -6.88
CA SER A 655 -9.34 -17.99 -7.17
C SER A 655 -9.63 -18.11 -8.67
N ILE A 656 -9.78 -16.99 -9.39
CA ILE A 656 -9.97 -16.97 -10.84
C ILE A 656 -8.73 -17.53 -11.57
N PHE A 657 -7.52 -17.22 -11.11
CA PHE A 657 -6.27 -17.72 -11.70
C PHE A 657 -6.02 -19.20 -11.40
N LYS A 658 -6.29 -19.69 -10.19
CA LYS A 658 -6.28 -21.13 -9.89
C LYS A 658 -7.22 -21.89 -10.83
N CYS A 659 -8.42 -21.35 -11.09
CA CYS A 659 -9.33 -21.93 -12.08
C CYS A 659 -8.74 -21.92 -13.49
N ARG A 660 -8.03 -20.86 -13.92
CA ARG A 660 -7.36 -20.82 -15.23
C ARG A 660 -6.29 -21.90 -15.38
N ASP A 661 -5.45 -22.07 -14.35
CA ASP A 661 -4.34 -23.03 -14.43
C ASP A 661 -4.86 -24.48 -14.33
N MET A 662 -5.92 -24.72 -13.56
CA MET A 662 -6.67 -25.98 -13.58
C MET A 662 -7.32 -26.23 -14.95
N LEU A 663 -7.94 -25.21 -15.55
CA LEU A 663 -8.54 -25.30 -16.89
C LEU A 663 -7.50 -25.62 -17.98
N ARG A 664 -6.27 -25.11 -17.85
CA ARG A 664 -5.18 -25.43 -18.79
C ARG A 664 -4.71 -26.87 -18.72
N LEU A 665 -4.83 -27.52 -17.55
CA LEU A 665 -4.34 -28.88 -17.32
C LEU A 665 -5.32 -29.97 -17.76
N GLY A 666 -6.62 -29.67 -17.92
CA GLY A 666 -7.62 -30.69 -18.24
C GLY A 666 -8.34 -30.51 -19.57
N VAL A 667 -8.01 -29.48 -20.35
CA VAL A 667 -8.68 -29.15 -21.61
C VAL A 667 -7.93 -29.76 -22.81
N GLN A 668 -8.64 -30.57 -23.60
CA GLN A 668 -8.13 -31.25 -24.79
C GLN A 668 -9.09 -31.08 -25.99
N TRP A 669 -8.56 -31.11 -27.22
CA TRP A 669 -9.36 -31.16 -28.43
C TRP A 669 -9.92 -32.55 -28.69
N ARG A 670 -11.20 -32.62 -29.05
CA ARG A 670 -11.84 -33.84 -29.54
C ARG A 670 -11.76 -33.85 -31.06
N VAL A 671 -11.07 -34.85 -31.58
CA VAL A 671 -10.84 -35.07 -33.02
C VAL A 671 -12.14 -35.49 -33.72
N ARG A 672 -12.64 -34.68 -34.66
CA ARG A 672 -13.86 -34.96 -35.44
C ARG A 672 -13.76 -34.60 -36.93
N SER A 673 -13.77 -33.32 -37.28
CA SER A 673 -13.80 -32.84 -38.67
C SER A 673 -12.41 -32.77 -39.33
N ARG A 674 -11.33 -32.95 -38.54
CA ARG A 674 -9.94 -33.11 -39.02
C ARG A 674 -9.33 -31.86 -39.65
N GLN A 675 -10.01 -30.70 -39.59
CA GLN A 675 -9.64 -29.50 -40.34
C GLN A 675 -8.99 -28.40 -39.49
N HIS A 676 -9.27 -28.34 -38.19
CA HIS A 676 -8.87 -27.19 -37.35
C HIS A 676 -7.82 -27.51 -36.30
N ILE A 677 -7.50 -28.79 -36.08
CA ILE A 677 -6.52 -29.21 -35.09
C ILE A 677 -5.13 -29.29 -35.71
N LYS A 678 -4.17 -28.59 -35.10
CA LYS A 678 -2.75 -28.66 -35.45
C LYS A 678 -2.11 -29.85 -34.78
N LEU A 679 -1.62 -30.79 -35.58
CA LEU A 679 -1.13 -32.08 -35.12
C LEU A 679 -0.12 -31.99 -33.96
N TRP A 680 0.89 -31.13 -34.10
CA TRP A 680 2.01 -31.04 -33.15
C TRP A 680 1.83 -29.97 -32.05
N GLN A 681 0.91 -29.04 -32.23
CA GLN A 681 0.83 -27.80 -31.42
C GLN A 681 -0.40 -27.75 -30.51
N ASP A 682 -1.42 -28.57 -30.78
CA ASP A 682 -2.63 -28.65 -29.97
C ASP A 682 -2.61 -29.91 -29.09
N ILE A 683 -3.22 -29.83 -27.91
CA ILE A 683 -3.40 -30.97 -26.99
C ILE A 683 -4.67 -31.70 -27.41
N TRP A 684 -4.52 -32.83 -28.09
CA TRP A 684 -5.63 -33.69 -28.55
C TRP A 684 -5.44 -35.17 -28.17
N VAL A 685 -4.28 -35.50 -27.59
CA VAL A 685 -3.88 -36.82 -27.07
C VAL A 685 -3.13 -36.59 -25.77
N GLY A 686 -3.52 -37.31 -24.70
CA GLY A 686 -2.87 -37.21 -23.39
C GLY A 686 -3.01 -35.84 -22.72
N ASP A 687 -1.97 -35.42 -22.00
CA ASP A 687 -1.94 -34.20 -21.18
C ASP A 687 -0.99 -33.10 -21.70
N LYS A 688 -0.31 -33.35 -22.84
CA LYS A 688 0.68 -32.44 -23.43
C LYS A 688 0.57 -32.40 -24.96
N ILE A 689 1.28 -31.46 -25.57
CA ILE A 689 1.38 -31.40 -27.04
C ILE A 689 2.31 -32.51 -27.54
N LEU A 690 2.01 -33.07 -28.72
CA LEU A 690 2.82 -34.14 -29.30
C LEU A 690 4.29 -33.76 -29.53
N LEU A 691 4.59 -32.47 -29.73
CA LEU A 691 5.96 -31.97 -29.89
C LEU A 691 6.85 -32.25 -28.67
N ASP A 692 6.27 -32.34 -27.47
CA ASP A 692 7.01 -32.63 -26.24
C ASP A 692 7.36 -34.11 -26.10
N HIS A 693 6.78 -34.97 -26.94
CA HIS A 693 6.89 -36.43 -26.91
C HIS A 693 7.81 -37.00 -28.00
N VAL A 694 8.57 -36.13 -28.63
CA VAL A 694 9.37 -36.45 -29.80
C VAL A 694 10.76 -36.93 -29.39
N SER A 695 11.18 -38.08 -29.89
CA SER A 695 12.49 -38.67 -29.60
C SER A 695 13.64 -38.07 -30.41
N ASN A 696 13.37 -37.52 -31.61
CA ASN A 696 14.34 -37.01 -32.58
C ASN A 696 13.89 -35.70 -33.26
N SER A 697 14.81 -34.92 -33.85
CA SER A 697 14.42 -33.67 -34.54
C SER A 697 13.47 -33.92 -35.73
N ILE A 698 12.29 -33.29 -35.71
CA ILE A 698 11.28 -33.41 -36.78
C ILE A 698 11.65 -32.52 -37.98
N PRO A 699 11.56 -33.03 -39.22
CA PRO A 699 11.72 -32.22 -40.43
C PRO A 699 10.73 -31.03 -40.50
N PRO A 700 11.16 -29.83 -40.94
CA PRO A 700 10.28 -28.65 -40.98
C PRO A 700 8.99 -28.82 -41.80
N CYS A 701 9.01 -29.71 -42.80
CA CYS A 701 7.83 -30.03 -43.62
C CYS A 701 6.72 -30.76 -42.83
N LEU A 702 7.09 -31.51 -41.79
CA LEU A 702 6.15 -32.25 -40.94
C LEU A 702 5.60 -31.38 -39.79
N LEU A 703 6.30 -30.32 -39.37
CA LEU A 703 5.87 -29.48 -38.24
C LEU A 703 4.53 -28.76 -38.47
N ASN A 704 4.16 -28.55 -39.73
CA ASN A 704 2.92 -27.89 -40.16
C ASN A 704 1.86 -28.88 -40.67
N SER A 705 2.04 -30.19 -40.45
CA SER A 705 1.08 -31.20 -40.90
C SER A 705 -0.28 -31.04 -40.21
N SER A 706 -1.34 -31.14 -41.00
CA SER A 706 -2.71 -31.19 -40.49
C SER A 706 -3.04 -32.59 -39.97
N MET A 707 -3.97 -32.67 -39.01
CA MET A 707 -4.53 -33.93 -38.53
C MET A 707 -5.16 -34.77 -39.66
N ALA A 708 -5.62 -34.13 -40.75
CA ALA A 708 -6.12 -34.82 -41.93
C ALA A 708 -5.08 -35.73 -42.64
N ASN A 709 -3.78 -35.50 -42.43
CA ASN A 709 -2.72 -36.27 -43.10
C ASN A 709 -2.43 -37.62 -42.45
N ILE A 710 -2.90 -37.84 -41.22
CA ILE A 710 -2.61 -39.05 -40.41
C ILE A 710 -3.85 -39.91 -40.16
N ILE A 711 -4.96 -39.62 -40.84
CA ILE A 711 -6.20 -40.37 -40.78
C ILE A 711 -6.64 -40.65 -42.21
N ASP A 712 -6.88 -41.92 -42.55
CA ASP A 712 -7.34 -42.29 -43.89
C ASP A 712 -8.82 -41.92 -44.14
N ASN A 713 -9.26 -42.09 -45.39
CA ASN A 713 -10.67 -41.84 -45.77
C ASN A 713 -11.66 -42.83 -45.13
N ASN A 714 -11.16 -43.94 -44.57
CA ASN A 714 -11.96 -44.97 -43.89
C ASN A 714 -12.04 -44.75 -42.37
N GLY A 715 -11.33 -43.75 -41.82
CA GLY A 715 -11.32 -43.43 -40.40
C GLY A 715 -10.31 -44.23 -39.58
N ASN A 716 -9.22 -44.70 -40.18
CA ASN A 716 -8.11 -45.37 -39.49
C ASN A 716 -6.90 -44.45 -39.38
N TRP A 717 -6.14 -44.60 -38.29
CA TRP A 717 -4.87 -43.90 -38.09
C TRP A 717 -3.79 -44.43 -39.04
N GLN A 718 -3.17 -43.53 -39.81
CA GLN A 718 -1.99 -43.79 -40.64
C GLN A 718 -0.77 -43.11 -40.00
N LEU A 719 -0.10 -43.83 -39.11
CA LEU A 719 1.01 -43.28 -38.31
C LEU A 719 2.39 -43.59 -38.89
N ASP A 720 2.49 -44.28 -40.03
CA ASP A 720 3.76 -44.75 -40.60
C ASP A 720 4.78 -43.61 -40.84
N GLN A 721 4.31 -42.40 -41.14
CA GLN A 721 5.16 -41.22 -41.41
C GLN A 721 5.62 -40.48 -40.15
N ILE A 722 4.94 -40.68 -39.01
CA ILE A 722 5.20 -39.95 -37.76
C ILE A 722 5.64 -40.86 -36.60
N GLY A 723 5.41 -42.18 -36.74
CA GLY A 723 5.66 -43.18 -35.71
C GLY A 723 7.13 -43.33 -35.35
N GLU A 724 8.04 -43.13 -36.30
CA GLU A 724 9.49 -43.16 -36.05
C GLU A 724 9.98 -42.03 -35.12
N PHE A 725 9.21 -40.94 -35.00
CA PHE A 725 9.56 -39.77 -34.20
C PHE A 725 8.90 -39.76 -32.81
N LEU A 726 7.97 -40.68 -32.55
CA LEU A 726 7.19 -40.73 -31.31
C LEU A 726 7.59 -41.94 -30.46
N LEU A 727 7.56 -41.75 -29.14
CA LEU A 727 7.79 -42.86 -28.20
C LEU A 727 6.65 -43.88 -28.30
N ALA A 728 6.96 -45.18 -28.17
CA ALA A 728 5.98 -46.26 -28.36
C ALA A 728 4.71 -46.11 -27.49
N HIS A 729 4.84 -45.64 -26.25
CA HIS A 729 3.69 -45.42 -25.36
C HIS A 729 2.74 -44.30 -25.85
N VAL A 730 3.24 -43.34 -26.64
CA VAL A 730 2.44 -42.23 -27.18
C VAL A 730 1.64 -42.68 -28.39
N LEU A 731 2.17 -43.62 -29.17
CA LEU A 731 1.43 -44.26 -30.26
C LEU A 731 0.20 -45.01 -29.75
N HIS A 732 0.33 -45.71 -28.62
CA HIS A 732 -0.82 -46.34 -27.96
C HIS A 732 -1.90 -45.33 -27.56
N LEU A 733 -1.51 -44.19 -26.99
CA LEU A 733 -2.46 -43.13 -26.64
C LEU A 733 -3.16 -42.51 -27.87
N ILE A 734 -2.49 -42.45 -29.02
CA ILE A 734 -3.09 -41.99 -30.28
C ILE A 734 -4.12 -43.01 -30.77
N TYR A 735 -3.79 -44.31 -30.76
CA TYR A 735 -4.72 -45.36 -31.17
C TYR A 735 -5.98 -45.43 -30.30
N ASP A 736 -5.88 -45.06 -29.03
CA ASP A 736 -7.01 -45.02 -28.09
C ASP A 736 -7.95 -43.83 -28.32
N VAL A 737 -7.60 -42.87 -29.18
CA VAL A 737 -8.51 -41.75 -29.52
C VAL A 737 -9.57 -42.22 -30.52
N PRO A 738 -10.86 -42.18 -30.17
CA PRO A 738 -11.94 -42.63 -31.05
C PRO A 738 -12.15 -41.66 -32.21
N LEU A 739 -12.15 -42.19 -33.44
CA LEU A 739 -12.38 -41.43 -34.66
C LEU A 739 -13.86 -41.47 -35.08
N SER A 740 -14.41 -40.32 -35.49
CA SER A 740 -15.78 -40.23 -36.00
C SER A 740 -15.85 -40.74 -37.45
N THR A 741 -16.78 -41.65 -37.73
CA THR A 741 -17.14 -42.12 -39.08
C THR A 741 -18.11 -41.19 -39.82
N MET A 742 -18.66 -40.18 -39.13
CA MET A 742 -19.60 -39.19 -39.69
C MET A 742 -18.88 -37.84 -39.85
N GLY A 743 -18.53 -37.47 -41.08
CA GLY A 743 -17.66 -36.33 -41.42
C GLY A 743 -18.27 -34.92 -41.34
N SER A 744 -19.42 -34.72 -40.70
CA SER A 744 -20.16 -33.44 -40.72
C SER A 744 -20.13 -32.64 -39.41
N ILE A 745 -19.43 -33.10 -38.37
CA ILE A 745 -19.41 -32.46 -37.04
C ILE A 745 -18.04 -31.81 -36.79
N GLU A 746 -18.02 -30.52 -36.47
CA GLU A 746 -16.80 -29.75 -36.20
C GLU A 746 -16.04 -30.22 -34.94
N ASP A 747 -14.71 -30.07 -34.99
CA ASP A 747 -13.80 -30.26 -33.86
C ASP A 747 -14.21 -29.38 -32.66
N ASN A 748 -14.21 -29.94 -31.44
CA ASN A 748 -14.56 -29.18 -30.24
C ASN A 748 -13.67 -29.51 -29.04
N ILE A 749 -13.60 -28.57 -28.11
CA ILE A 749 -12.79 -28.68 -26.90
C ILE A 749 -13.57 -29.44 -25.80
N CYS A 750 -12.93 -30.40 -25.13
CA CYS A 750 -13.50 -31.24 -24.06
C CYS A 750 -12.53 -31.44 -22.89
N TRP A 751 -13.00 -32.00 -21.78
CA TRP A 751 -12.21 -32.26 -20.58
C TRP A 751 -11.70 -33.71 -20.53
N HIS A 752 -10.45 -33.95 -20.12
CA HIS A 752 -9.80 -35.29 -20.14
C HIS A 752 -9.82 -36.06 -18.79
N GLY A 753 -10.10 -35.42 -17.66
CA GLY A 753 -10.06 -36.10 -16.36
C GLY A 753 -11.18 -37.14 -16.16
N SER A 754 -10.83 -38.39 -15.84
CA SER A 754 -11.72 -39.44 -15.33
C SER A 754 -12.33 -39.01 -13.98
N THR A 755 -13.63 -39.15 -13.69
CA THR A 755 -14.50 -40.32 -13.82
C THR A 755 -15.84 -40.02 -14.50
N ILE A 756 -16.20 -40.87 -15.46
CA ILE A 756 -17.56 -41.03 -16.01
C ILE A 756 -18.40 -41.65 -14.87
N GLU A 757 -19.20 -40.86 -14.13
CA GLU A 757 -20.66 -40.84 -14.29
C GLU A 757 -21.34 -39.52 -13.84
N GLU A 758 -20.63 -38.44 -13.53
CA GLU A 758 -21.29 -37.19 -13.06
C GLU A 758 -21.31 -36.02 -14.07
N PHE A 759 -20.74 -36.15 -15.27
CA PHE A 759 -20.42 -34.98 -16.10
C PHE A 759 -21.26 -34.75 -17.36
N THR A 760 -22.18 -35.64 -17.72
CA THR A 760 -22.98 -35.47 -18.96
C THR A 760 -24.36 -34.84 -18.76
N ASN A 761 -24.89 -34.75 -17.54
CA ASN A 761 -26.21 -34.16 -17.30
C ASN A 761 -26.34 -33.60 -15.88
N SER A 762 -25.94 -32.36 -15.60
CA SER A 762 -26.45 -31.67 -14.40
C SER A 762 -26.05 -30.21 -14.32
N ARG A 763 -26.99 -29.38 -13.89
CA ARG A 763 -26.87 -28.01 -13.36
C ARG A 763 -25.84 -27.85 -12.20
N ARG A 764 -24.96 -28.82 -11.93
CA ARG A 764 -24.06 -28.85 -10.76
C ARG A 764 -22.68 -28.18 -10.95
N CYS A 765 -22.21 -27.94 -12.18
CA CYS A 765 -21.13 -26.95 -12.37
C CYS A 765 -21.58 -25.54 -11.97
N GLN A 766 -22.88 -25.26 -12.08
CA GLN A 766 -23.52 -24.05 -11.56
C GLN A 766 -23.54 -24.08 -10.03
N THR A 767 -23.92 -25.20 -9.40
CA THR A 767 -23.99 -25.31 -7.94
C THR A 767 -22.64 -25.35 -7.23
N ALA A 768 -21.57 -25.89 -7.82
CA ALA A 768 -20.23 -25.89 -7.20
C ALA A 768 -19.57 -24.49 -7.23
N ILE A 769 -19.89 -23.68 -8.25
CA ILE A 769 -19.50 -22.27 -8.35
C ILE A 769 -20.43 -21.40 -7.49
N GLU A 770 -21.74 -21.70 -7.47
CA GLU A 770 -22.75 -21.01 -6.65
C GLU A 770 -22.59 -21.31 -5.14
N MET A 771 -22.26 -22.52 -4.71
CA MET A 771 -22.07 -22.85 -3.27
C MET A 771 -20.81 -22.22 -2.69
N LYS A 772 -19.77 -22.01 -3.50
CA LYS A 772 -18.51 -21.38 -3.04
C LYS A 772 -18.54 -19.84 -3.10
N LEU A 773 -19.45 -19.26 -3.88
CA LEU A 773 -19.64 -17.81 -4.01
C LEU A 773 -20.88 -17.26 -3.27
N ALA A 774 -21.89 -18.08 -2.97
CA ALA A 774 -23.12 -17.66 -2.28
C ALA A 774 -23.02 -17.72 -0.74
N LEU A 775 -22.03 -18.40 -0.17
CA LEU A 775 -21.83 -18.50 1.28
C LEU A 775 -20.70 -17.56 1.75
N GLY A 776 -21.00 -16.26 1.79
CA GLY A 776 -20.41 -15.38 2.78
C GLY A 776 -21.09 -15.66 4.13
N ALA A 777 -20.34 -16.22 5.08
CA ALA A 777 -20.71 -16.57 6.46
C ALA A 777 -21.53 -17.85 6.68
N SER A 778 -20.83 -18.97 6.75
CA SER A 778 -20.79 -19.81 7.96
C SER A 778 -19.60 -20.76 7.84
N VAL A 779 -18.85 -20.85 8.94
CA VAL A 779 -17.70 -21.72 9.14
C VAL A 779 -18.08 -23.16 8.73
N VAL A 780 -17.58 -23.61 7.59
CA VAL A 780 -17.00 -24.95 7.55
C VAL A 780 -15.51 -24.71 7.67
N SER A 781 -14.97 -25.10 8.81
CA SER A 781 -13.54 -25.30 9.00
C SER A 781 -13.05 -26.32 7.97
N PHE A 782 -12.81 -25.88 6.75
CA PHE A 782 -11.70 -26.43 6.03
C PHE A 782 -10.51 -25.70 6.59
N SER A 783 -9.69 -26.47 7.29
CA SER A 783 -8.32 -26.08 7.56
C SER A 783 -7.85 -25.27 6.34
N LYS A 784 -7.31 -24.07 6.60
CA LYS A 784 -6.04 -23.84 5.95
C LYS A 784 -5.31 -25.12 6.31
N ASP A 785 -5.13 -26.04 5.39
CA ASP A 785 -3.83 -26.64 5.42
C ASP A 785 -2.96 -25.46 5.05
N PRO A 786 -2.22 -24.85 6.01
CA PRO A 786 -0.89 -24.45 5.59
C PRO A 786 -0.40 -25.66 4.80
N ARG A 787 0.09 -25.44 3.59
CA ARG A 787 1.20 -26.31 3.22
C ARG A 787 2.26 -25.98 4.26
N TRP A 788 2.16 -26.64 5.41
CA TRP A 788 3.22 -26.79 6.37
C TRP A 788 4.29 -27.41 5.50
N VAL A 789 5.28 -26.60 5.13
CA VAL A 789 6.46 -27.11 4.46
C VAL A 789 7.17 -27.86 5.56
N ARG A 790 6.79 -29.13 5.72
CA ARG A 790 7.29 -29.97 6.79
C ARG A 790 8.73 -30.31 6.47
N TRP A 791 9.59 -30.25 7.48
CA TRP A 791 10.88 -30.89 7.38
C TRP A 791 10.66 -32.41 7.29
N ILE A 792 11.23 -33.05 6.27
CA ILE A 792 11.02 -34.48 5.99
C ILE A 792 12.18 -35.26 6.60
N LEU A 793 11.89 -36.35 7.32
CA LEU A 793 12.92 -37.23 7.87
C LEU A 793 13.79 -37.85 6.75
N PRO A 794 15.13 -37.90 6.90
CA PRO A 794 15.97 -38.65 5.98
C PRO A 794 15.73 -40.15 6.11
N GLN A 795 15.78 -40.89 5.01
CA GLN A 795 15.79 -42.36 5.06
C GLN A 795 17.14 -42.87 5.56
N GLN A 796 17.18 -43.98 6.29
CA GLN A 796 18.46 -44.64 6.61
C GLN A 796 19.18 -45.02 5.31
N PRO A 797 20.53 -44.88 5.23
CA PRO A 797 21.47 -44.50 6.28
C PRO A 797 21.79 -42.99 6.37
N PHE A 798 20.98 -42.11 5.77
CA PHE A 798 21.32 -40.69 5.65
C PHE A 798 21.17 -39.91 6.97
N LEU A 799 22.13 -39.02 7.22
CA LEU A 799 21.95 -37.87 8.11
C LEU A 799 21.48 -36.67 7.29
N LYS A 800 20.74 -35.75 7.91
CA LYS A 800 20.26 -34.54 7.24
C LYS A 800 20.84 -33.30 7.92
N LEU A 801 21.54 -32.51 7.13
CA LEU A 801 22.15 -31.23 7.49
C LEU A 801 21.28 -30.11 6.89
N ASN A 802 20.74 -29.26 7.75
CA ASN A 802 20.10 -28.01 7.34
C ASN A 802 21.09 -26.86 7.59
N THR A 803 21.13 -25.87 6.71
CA THR A 803 21.93 -24.65 6.90
C THR A 803 21.19 -23.41 6.42
N ASP A 804 21.52 -22.25 7.01
CA ASP A 804 20.98 -20.93 6.64
C ASP A 804 22.03 -19.82 6.88
N GLY A 805 21.93 -18.72 6.13
CA GLY A 805 22.73 -17.52 6.25
C GLY A 805 21.88 -16.28 6.53
N SER A 806 22.04 -15.67 7.70
CA SER A 806 21.31 -14.48 8.12
C SER A 806 22.14 -13.20 7.97
N ARG A 807 21.51 -12.10 7.55
CA ARG A 807 22.13 -10.77 7.49
C ARG A 807 21.27 -9.72 8.18
N ASN A 808 21.86 -9.01 9.13
CA ASN A 808 21.21 -7.88 9.79
C ASN A 808 21.32 -6.62 8.92
N HIS A 809 20.20 -6.19 8.34
CA HIS A 809 20.14 -5.02 7.45
C HIS A 809 20.44 -3.68 8.14
N THR A 810 20.38 -3.63 9.48
CA THR A 810 20.55 -2.41 10.29
C THR A 810 22.00 -2.15 10.68
N ILE A 811 22.78 -3.21 10.98
CA ILE A 811 24.15 -3.11 11.50
C ILE A 811 25.19 -3.61 10.47
N GLY A 812 24.75 -4.39 9.47
CA GLY A 812 25.62 -4.93 8.42
C GLY A 812 26.30 -6.26 8.77
N GLY A 813 26.11 -6.76 9.99
CA GLY A 813 26.57 -8.08 10.44
C GLY A 813 25.85 -9.23 9.74
N ALA A 814 26.58 -10.32 9.50
CA ALA A 814 26.14 -11.54 8.86
C ALA A 814 26.56 -12.73 9.73
N ALA A 815 25.63 -13.65 9.92
CA ALA A 815 25.81 -14.88 10.67
C ALA A 815 25.31 -16.05 9.81
N ALA A 816 25.76 -17.26 10.11
CA ALA A 816 25.23 -18.46 9.50
C ALA A 816 25.01 -19.52 10.57
N GLY A 817 24.11 -20.47 10.32
CA GLY A 817 23.79 -21.52 11.27
C GLY A 817 23.48 -22.82 10.55
N GLY A 818 23.56 -23.91 11.31
CA GLY A 818 23.15 -25.21 10.80
C GLY A 818 23.00 -26.24 11.90
N LEU A 819 22.31 -27.32 11.57
CA LEU A 819 22.07 -28.44 12.47
C LEU A 819 21.99 -29.75 11.69
N ILE A 820 22.38 -30.83 12.35
CA ILE A 820 22.38 -32.19 11.84
C ILE A 820 21.40 -33.03 12.66
N ARG A 821 20.51 -33.73 11.95
CA ARG A 821 19.54 -34.65 12.53
C ARG A 821 19.64 -36.02 11.88
N ASN A 822 19.31 -37.05 12.65
CA ASN A 822 19.23 -38.43 12.14
C ASN A 822 17.84 -38.75 11.53
N HIS A 823 17.69 -39.98 11.06
CA HIS A 823 16.44 -40.53 10.49
C HIS A 823 15.25 -40.58 11.47
N CYS A 824 15.47 -40.38 12.77
CA CYS A 824 14.41 -40.24 13.78
C CYS A 824 14.07 -38.77 14.09
N GLY A 825 14.72 -37.81 13.42
CA GLY A 825 14.58 -36.38 13.65
C GLY A 825 15.33 -35.89 14.90
N ILE A 826 16.12 -36.75 15.53
CA ILE A 826 16.84 -36.44 16.76
C ILE A 826 18.05 -35.56 16.41
N TRP A 827 18.23 -34.50 17.20
CA TRP A 827 19.40 -33.63 17.16
C TRP A 827 20.68 -34.42 17.41
N ILE A 828 21.62 -34.35 16.48
CA ILE A 828 22.96 -34.91 16.63
C ILE A 828 23.95 -33.80 17.04
N HIS A 829 23.88 -32.67 16.32
CA HIS A 829 24.76 -31.53 16.57
C HIS A 829 24.25 -30.30 15.83
N GLY A 830 24.61 -29.10 16.31
CA GLY A 830 24.41 -27.86 15.57
C GLY A 830 25.55 -26.89 15.74
N PHE A 831 25.51 -25.81 14.98
CA PHE A 831 26.48 -24.74 15.05
C PHE A 831 25.83 -23.41 14.68
N ALA A 832 26.43 -22.35 15.15
CA ALA A 832 26.23 -21.01 14.64
C ALA A 832 27.61 -20.35 14.45
N VAL A 833 27.71 -19.46 13.47
CA VAL A 833 28.94 -18.75 13.16
C VAL A 833 28.66 -17.28 12.87
N ASN A 834 29.35 -16.38 13.57
CA ASN A 834 29.41 -14.97 13.21
C ASN A 834 30.48 -14.76 12.13
N VAL A 835 30.03 -14.45 10.92
CA VAL A 835 30.85 -14.32 9.70
C VAL A 835 31.36 -12.87 9.52
N GLY A 836 30.94 -11.93 10.36
CA GLY A 836 31.30 -10.51 10.25
C GLY A 836 30.45 -9.79 9.21
N VAL A 837 31.04 -9.02 8.29
CA VAL A 837 30.30 -8.23 7.29
C VAL A 837 30.42 -8.88 5.91
N THR A 838 29.35 -9.53 5.45
CA THR A 838 29.32 -10.15 4.12
C THR A 838 27.94 -10.08 3.45
N SER A 839 27.84 -10.56 2.21
CA SER A 839 26.55 -10.67 1.51
C SER A 839 25.75 -11.86 2.02
N SER A 840 24.42 -11.81 1.94
CA SER A 840 23.56 -12.95 2.31
C SER A 840 23.97 -14.23 1.56
N PHE A 841 24.26 -14.11 0.25
CA PHE A 841 24.77 -15.24 -0.55
C PHE A 841 26.08 -15.85 0.00
N LEU A 842 27.01 -15.02 0.48
CA LEU A 842 28.25 -15.53 1.08
C LEU A 842 27.99 -16.14 2.46
N ALA A 843 27.09 -15.58 3.26
CA ALA A 843 26.69 -16.14 4.55
C ALA A 843 26.08 -17.56 4.39
N GLU A 844 25.26 -17.76 3.38
CA GLU A 844 24.70 -19.07 3.00
C GLU A 844 25.81 -20.10 2.69
N LEU A 845 26.81 -19.69 1.90
CA LEU A 845 27.95 -20.56 1.58
C LEU A 845 28.82 -20.85 2.80
N TRP A 846 28.96 -19.89 3.71
CA TRP A 846 29.65 -20.11 4.99
C TRP A 846 28.93 -21.15 5.86
N GLY A 847 27.61 -21.03 5.99
CA GLY A 847 26.79 -22.03 6.68
C GLY A 847 26.96 -23.42 6.08
N CYS A 848 26.87 -23.53 4.75
CA CYS A 848 27.08 -24.78 4.02
C CYS A 848 28.46 -25.42 4.31
N ARG A 849 29.55 -24.63 4.17
CA ARG A 849 30.92 -25.12 4.38
C ARG A 849 31.14 -25.66 5.80
N GLU A 850 30.76 -24.88 6.81
CA GLU A 850 30.99 -25.29 8.20
C GLU A 850 30.07 -26.46 8.61
N GLY A 851 28.85 -26.51 8.08
CA GLY A 851 27.96 -27.67 8.24
C GLY A 851 28.53 -28.96 7.64
N LEU A 852 29.11 -28.89 6.44
CA LEU A 852 29.75 -30.05 5.81
C LEU A 852 30.99 -30.53 6.59
N LYS A 853 31.81 -29.61 7.12
CA LYS A 853 32.94 -29.98 7.99
C LYS A 853 32.47 -30.69 9.26
N LEU A 854 31.39 -30.19 9.87
CA LEU A 854 30.80 -30.80 11.06
C LEU A 854 30.24 -32.20 10.75
N ALA A 855 29.55 -32.37 9.62
CA ALA A 855 29.06 -33.67 9.20
C ALA A 855 30.21 -34.67 8.97
N HIS A 856 31.31 -34.21 8.38
CA HIS A 856 32.51 -35.03 8.18
C HIS A 856 33.17 -35.42 9.51
N SER A 857 33.32 -34.48 10.46
CA SER A 857 33.93 -34.77 11.77
C SER A 857 33.10 -35.73 12.63
N LEU A 858 31.78 -35.78 12.41
CA LEU A 858 30.87 -36.77 13.01
C LEU A 858 30.90 -38.14 12.31
N GLY A 859 31.71 -38.32 11.26
CA GLY A 859 31.87 -39.58 10.55
C GLY A 859 30.70 -39.94 9.63
N ALA A 860 29.91 -38.96 9.19
CA ALA A 860 28.80 -39.22 8.28
C ALA A 860 29.30 -39.72 6.91
N GLN A 861 28.74 -40.84 6.42
CA GLN A 861 29.05 -41.37 5.09
C GLN A 861 27.97 -41.01 4.04
N HIS A 862 26.73 -40.85 4.48
CA HIS A 862 25.57 -40.52 3.63
C HIS A 862 24.86 -39.28 4.18
N LEU A 863 24.80 -38.20 3.39
CA LEU A 863 24.32 -36.88 3.83
C LEU A 863 23.24 -36.32 2.89
N ILE A 864 22.22 -35.68 3.47
CA ILE A 864 21.30 -34.79 2.75
C ILE A 864 21.55 -33.37 3.24
N LEU A 865 22.03 -32.50 2.37
CA LEU A 865 22.18 -31.07 2.62
C LEU A 865 20.93 -30.34 2.13
N GLU A 866 20.26 -29.62 3.03
CA GLU A 866 19.10 -28.77 2.73
C GLU A 866 19.40 -27.30 3.01
N MET A 867 19.10 -26.45 2.02
CA MET A 867 19.21 -24.99 2.10
C MET A 867 17.95 -24.35 1.50
N ASP A 868 17.58 -23.15 1.94
CA ASP A 868 16.48 -22.35 1.38
C ASP A 868 16.96 -21.30 0.35
N SER A 869 18.27 -21.17 0.18
CA SER A 869 18.87 -20.37 -0.89
C SER A 869 19.01 -21.15 -2.19
N LEU A 870 17.99 -21.05 -3.07
CA LEU A 870 18.02 -21.64 -4.42
C LEU A 870 19.25 -21.19 -5.22
N MET A 871 19.72 -19.95 -5.01
CA MET A 871 20.91 -19.41 -5.66
C MET A 871 22.17 -20.16 -5.21
N ALA A 872 22.37 -20.39 -3.91
CA ALA A 872 23.51 -21.15 -3.40
C ALA A 872 23.51 -22.59 -3.95
N ILE A 873 22.34 -23.24 -3.95
CA ILE A 873 22.17 -24.61 -4.48
C ILE A 873 22.52 -24.68 -5.96
N GLN A 874 22.06 -23.72 -6.78
CA GLN A 874 22.40 -23.70 -8.21
C GLN A 874 23.91 -23.58 -8.46
N PHE A 875 24.63 -22.78 -7.67
CA PHE A 875 26.09 -22.70 -7.76
C PHE A 875 26.78 -23.98 -7.28
N ILE A 876 26.27 -24.60 -6.21
CA ILE A 876 26.81 -25.85 -5.68
C ILE A 876 26.61 -27.00 -6.69
N GLN A 877 25.40 -27.16 -7.22
CA GLN A 877 25.05 -28.22 -8.17
C GLN A 877 25.69 -28.04 -9.54
N SER A 878 25.83 -26.80 -10.02
CA SER A 878 26.44 -26.55 -11.33
C SER A 878 27.97 -26.72 -11.36
N ARG A 879 28.62 -26.83 -10.19
CA ARG A 879 30.08 -26.84 -10.02
C ARG A 879 30.81 -25.71 -10.78
N LYS A 880 30.13 -24.57 -10.99
CA LYS A 880 30.70 -23.41 -11.71
C LYS A 880 31.47 -22.50 -10.75
N ILE A 881 32.72 -22.20 -11.10
CA ILE A 881 33.55 -21.24 -10.36
C ILE A 881 33.24 -19.82 -10.86
N VAL A 882 32.89 -18.92 -9.94
CA VAL A 882 32.61 -17.49 -10.18
C VAL A 882 33.80 -16.64 -9.73
N ALA A 883 33.92 -15.39 -10.21
CA ALA A 883 34.96 -14.46 -9.75
C ALA A 883 34.87 -14.15 -8.22
N ARG A 884 36.03 -13.83 -7.61
CA ARG A 884 36.23 -13.64 -6.15
C ARG A 884 35.25 -12.61 -5.55
N PRO A 885 34.61 -12.87 -4.39
CA PRO A 885 35.13 -13.59 -3.21
C PRO A 885 34.57 -15.01 -2.96
N ALA A 886 33.52 -15.44 -3.66
CA ALA A 886 32.84 -16.72 -3.39
C ALA A 886 33.63 -17.96 -3.86
N SER A 887 34.60 -17.78 -4.76
CA SER A 887 35.34 -18.87 -5.41
C SER A 887 36.02 -19.82 -4.43
N VAL A 888 36.56 -19.31 -3.33
CA VAL A 888 37.29 -20.13 -2.33
C VAL A 888 36.32 -21.00 -1.53
N LEU A 889 35.20 -20.43 -1.07
CA LEU A 889 34.19 -21.18 -0.34
C LEU A 889 33.55 -22.27 -1.19
N LEU A 890 33.26 -21.96 -2.46
CA LEU A 890 32.70 -22.95 -3.39
C LEU A 890 33.66 -24.12 -3.65
N VAL A 891 34.96 -23.84 -3.83
CA VAL A 891 35.97 -24.91 -3.98
C VAL A 891 36.04 -25.79 -2.73
N ASP A 892 36.06 -25.19 -1.54
CA ASP A 892 36.04 -25.95 -0.28
C ASP A 892 34.77 -26.81 -0.14
N ILE A 893 33.60 -26.25 -0.49
CA ILE A 893 32.33 -26.98 -0.48
C ILE A 893 32.37 -28.14 -1.47
N PHE A 894 32.89 -27.95 -2.69
CA PHE A 894 33.01 -29.03 -3.67
C PHE A 894 33.90 -30.17 -3.17
N LEU A 895 35.06 -29.83 -2.60
CA LEU A 895 35.96 -30.83 -2.02
C LEU A 895 35.31 -31.58 -0.86
N LEU A 896 34.60 -30.87 0.02
CA LEU A 896 33.90 -31.49 1.16
C LEU A 896 32.74 -32.39 0.71
N LEU A 897 31.99 -32.00 -0.32
CA LEU A 897 30.92 -32.83 -0.88
C LEU A 897 31.46 -34.16 -1.44
N ASP A 898 32.67 -34.15 -2.00
CA ASP A 898 33.33 -35.34 -2.57
C ASP A 898 33.87 -36.30 -1.48
N VAL A 899 33.89 -35.90 -0.21
CA VAL A 899 34.32 -36.77 0.92
C VAL A 899 33.23 -37.78 1.31
N PHE A 900 31.96 -37.48 1.04
CA PHE A 900 30.83 -38.34 1.42
C PHE A 900 30.58 -39.41 0.35
N THR A 901 30.30 -40.65 0.76
CA THR A 901 29.92 -41.75 -0.15
C THR A 901 28.66 -41.41 -0.96
N SER A 902 27.73 -40.66 -0.37
CA SER A 902 26.58 -40.09 -1.06
C SER A 902 26.14 -38.78 -0.41
N CYS A 903 26.04 -37.69 -1.18
CA CYS A 903 25.54 -36.40 -0.69
C CYS A 903 24.49 -35.80 -1.64
N ASN A 904 23.26 -35.63 -1.15
CA ASN A 904 22.16 -35.01 -1.89
C ASN A 904 21.97 -33.55 -1.47
N VAL A 905 22.06 -32.61 -2.41
CA VAL A 905 21.83 -31.17 -2.16
C VAL A 905 20.43 -30.80 -2.62
N LEU A 906 19.55 -30.45 -1.68
CA LEU A 906 18.13 -30.21 -1.89
C LEU A 906 17.72 -28.79 -1.47
N HIS A 907 16.73 -28.24 -2.17
CA HIS A 907 16.11 -26.97 -1.81
C HIS A 907 14.90 -27.20 -0.90
N THR A 908 14.85 -26.49 0.22
CA THR A 908 13.67 -26.41 1.08
C THR A 908 13.05 -25.01 1.02
N LEU A 909 11.77 -24.88 1.36
CA LEU A 909 11.18 -23.54 1.53
C LEU A 909 11.57 -23.01 2.91
N ARG A 910 11.59 -21.69 3.06
CA ARG A 910 12.01 -21.02 4.31
C ARG A 910 11.23 -21.51 5.54
N GLU A 911 9.94 -21.81 5.38
CA GLU A 911 9.09 -22.37 6.44
C GLU A 911 9.56 -23.76 6.90
N GLY A 912 10.22 -24.53 6.03
CA GLY A 912 10.82 -25.84 6.36
C GLY A 912 12.27 -25.76 6.83
N ASN A 913 12.84 -24.56 6.95
CA ASN A 913 14.20 -24.30 7.42
C ASN A 913 14.22 -23.49 8.75
N SER A 914 13.08 -23.35 9.43
CA SER A 914 12.93 -22.44 10.59
C SER A 914 13.85 -22.76 11.77
N ALA A 915 14.20 -24.03 11.97
CA ALA A 915 15.14 -24.43 13.02
C ALA A 915 16.55 -23.86 12.81
N VAL A 916 17.01 -23.73 11.56
CA VAL A 916 18.33 -23.14 11.26
C VAL A 916 18.28 -21.63 11.08
N ASP A 917 17.14 -21.03 10.71
CA ASP A 917 16.94 -19.57 10.80
C ASP A 917 17.10 -19.11 12.26
N PHE A 918 16.54 -19.89 13.22
CA PHE A 918 16.79 -19.68 14.64
C PHE A 918 18.28 -19.76 14.98
N MET A 919 18.99 -20.82 14.56
CA MET A 919 20.44 -20.98 14.80
C MET A 919 21.25 -19.81 14.22
N ALA A 920 20.94 -19.36 13.00
CA ALA A 920 21.61 -18.25 12.34
C ALA A 920 21.30 -16.89 13.01
N SER A 921 20.19 -16.78 13.76
CA SER A 921 19.78 -15.57 14.45
C SER A 921 20.41 -15.38 15.84
N ILE A 922 20.78 -16.47 16.54
CA ILE A 922 21.31 -16.45 17.92
C ILE A 922 22.62 -15.66 18.04
N GLU A 923 23.41 -15.54 16.96
CA GLU A 923 24.79 -15.04 17.03
C GLU A 923 25.04 -13.62 16.50
N HIS A 924 24.00 -12.86 16.13
CA HIS A 924 24.22 -11.47 15.69
C HIS A 924 24.89 -10.56 16.75
N ASP A 925 24.86 -10.97 18.03
CA ASP A 925 25.42 -10.22 19.17
C ASP A 925 26.68 -10.84 19.81
N LEU A 926 27.28 -11.88 19.19
CA LEU A 926 28.46 -12.60 19.72
C LEU A 926 29.76 -12.23 18.97
N PRO A 927 30.97 -12.44 19.57
CA PRO A 927 32.24 -12.19 18.87
C PRO A 927 32.43 -13.09 17.63
N ILE A 928 33.23 -12.63 16.66
CA ILE A 928 33.55 -13.39 15.44
C ILE A 928 34.11 -14.77 15.81
N GLY A 929 33.47 -15.84 15.33
CA GLY A 929 33.82 -17.22 15.68
C GLY A 929 32.68 -18.20 15.37
N ILE A 930 32.95 -19.50 15.56
CA ILE A 930 31.95 -20.58 15.44
C ILE A 930 31.71 -21.17 16.83
N VAL A 931 30.43 -21.38 17.17
CA VAL A 931 30.01 -22.08 18.39
C VAL A 931 29.31 -23.37 17.99
N PHE A 932 29.69 -24.48 18.65
CA PHE A 932 29.09 -25.79 18.44
C PHE A 932 28.13 -26.13 19.59
N TYR A 933 27.02 -26.75 19.23
CA TYR A 933 25.91 -27.10 20.11
C TYR A 933 25.71 -28.63 20.09
N PRO A 934 26.31 -29.38 21.05
CA PRO A 934 26.12 -30.83 21.15
C PRO A 934 24.70 -31.20 21.56
N SER A 935 23.97 -30.27 22.19
CA SER A 935 22.55 -30.38 22.51
C SER A 935 21.80 -29.13 22.01
N PRO A 936 20.49 -29.23 21.75
CA PRO A 936 19.68 -28.09 21.32
C PRO A 936 19.79 -26.89 22.29
N PRO A 937 20.01 -25.66 21.79
CA PRO A 937 20.01 -24.46 22.63
C PRO A 937 18.60 -24.09 23.12
N LEU A 938 18.53 -23.42 24.29
CA LEU A 938 17.28 -22.93 24.88
C LEU A 938 16.46 -22.12 23.86
N GLY A 939 15.20 -22.54 23.64
CA GLY A 939 14.25 -21.86 22.74
C GLY A 939 14.01 -22.55 21.40
N ILE A 940 14.87 -23.49 20.97
CA ILE A 940 14.67 -24.24 19.72
C ILE A 940 13.73 -25.46 19.89
N ASP A 941 13.51 -25.91 21.14
CA ASP A 941 12.78 -27.15 21.43
C ASP A 941 11.36 -27.16 20.88
N LEU A 942 10.67 -26.02 20.90
CA LEU A 942 9.33 -25.88 20.32
C LEU A 942 9.36 -26.07 18.80
N ILE A 943 10.38 -25.55 18.12
CA ILE A 943 10.56 -25.69 16.66
C ILE A 943 10.88 -27.14 16.30
N LEU A 944 11.76 -27.80 17.08
CA LEU A 944 12.09 -29.21 16.87
C LEU A 944 10.92 -30.14 17.20
N GLN A 945 10.09 -29.80 18.18
CA GLN A 945 8.86 -30.52 18.49
C GLN A 945 7.82 -30.35 17.37
N ASP A 946 7.64 -29.15 16.83
CA ASP A 946 6.77 -28.91 15.67
C ASP A 946 7.21 -29.74 14.44
N ASP A 947 8.52 -29.90 14.24
CA ASP A 947 9.08 -30.81 13.21
C ASP A 947 8.77 -32.31 13.49
N CYS A 948 8.52 -32.70 14.75
CA CYS A 948 8.35 -34.10 15.19
C CYS A 948 6.91 -34.55 15.53
N ILE A 949 5.97 -33.63 15.80
CA ILE A 949 4.64 -33.92 16.40
C ILE A 949 3.69 -34.75 15.49
N TYR A 950 3.96 -34.89 14.18
CA TYR A 950 3.08 -35.62 13.25
C TYR A 950 3.60 -37.03 12.87
N ARG A 951 4.07 -37.83 13.85
CA ARG A 951 4.56 -39.21 13.66
C ARG A 951 3.50 -40.23 13.19
N ASP A 952 2.21 -39.98 13.44
CA ASP A 952 1.16 -41.02 13.36
C ASP A 952 0.14 -40.85 12.22
N TYR A 953 0.39 -39.99 11.24
CA TYR A 953 -0.47 -39.87 10.05
C TYR A 953 0.32 -40.19 8.77
N VAL A 954 0.44 -41.49 8.49
CA VAL A 954 0.67 -42.01 7.14
C VAL A 954 -0.73 -42.14 6.49
N PRO A 955 -0.92 -41.77 5.21
CA PRO A 955 -2.23 -41.68 4.56
C PRO A 955 -3.05 -42.97 4.58
#